data_AF-A0A653DT95-F1
#
_entry.id   AF-A0A653DT95-F1
#
_cell.length_a   1.000
_cell.length_b   1.000
_cell.length_c   1.000
_cell.angle_alpha   90.00
_cell.angle_beta   90.00
_cell.angle_gamma   90.00
#
_symmetry.space_group_name_H-M   'P 1'
#
loop_
_entity.id
_entity.type
_entity.pdbx_description
1 polymer ?
#
loop_
_entity_poly.entity_id
_entity_poly.type
_entity_poly.pdbx_seq_one_letter_code
_entity_poly.pdbx_strand_id
1 'polypeptide(L)'
;MTNLVVLVVLASIGCVTAVKHERKVINIAVFLDSDEQNEISILALSSIIRTVYSRTNYLLRPIIHRMHKYEVFKTGQIACSLLQEGVAAIFGPESQDINEIVQSISTSLQIPQFQTFWNSKLKAYHDHRGHGGNELYTFNLYPSPTNLAKALATLVRENDWKNYIVMYENDEGLLRLQEALKHRSTQEAAVVFKKLGDKENYRSMLKEIKRTGMLHFILDCETENILDVLKEAKEQKLLTEFHSYILTSLDAHTLNWAELKGVSSNITAFRLVDPSSNIVKEAASVWTLVMKYSKDYLHPYWNVSDDIDFFNSKHFSEITSFNIKTKTALFYDAVNLFFSTLSDIEKKEALTIKPLSCQNLQKSAHGAQLSKALKKVHSEVGLLSGPINGFDSYGYRKNFQLKIVELDEKRFRTIGSWSPQFADRINLTVTVEDRDTETKRKIQQMTFRVVSRLGAPYFIRKEDPPGIILKGNDRYEGYSMDLMKEICKPNNLNCSFTFEPVSDGMYGNYDPNTKKWNGLIKDLIEFRADLAVCDLTITYERKTAVDFTVPFMTLGISILYAKAIKEPPELLSFSHPLSLDVWLYMFTAYLIISITIFLVARLNPNDWENPHPCNPSPQTLENIWSIRNCCWLTLGSFMAQGCDILPKGISTRLVAAMWWFFVLIMIACYTANMTAFLTMERMGPTIESAEDLAAQNKIKYGCVKDAPYRKSFNEAILKMQEMGVLVRLKDKWWKEMHGGGQCTKDKHAEDATATELGLDHVGGVFVVLAVGVCLAMLIAICEFLWHVRKVTVTEKLTPKQAFNRELQFALNIWARKKAVLNNASRPTSTVPAERLSNKSR
;
A
#
# COMPACT_ATOMS: atom_id res chain seq x y z
N MET A 1 47.37 -55.99 -81.38
CA MET A 1 47.48 -55.78 -79.92
C MET A 1 48.77 -55.05 -79.61
N THR A 2 48.78 -53.72 -79.75
CA THR A 2 50.01 -52.90 -79.58
C THR A 2 49.66 -51.48 -79.11
N ASN A 3 48.62 -50.86 -79.69
CA ASN A 3 48.21 -49.50 -79.30
C ASN A 3 47.48 -49.40 -77.95
N LEU A 4 47.01 -50.51 -77.36
CA LEU A 4 46.34 -50.49 -76.04
C LEU A 4 47.36 -50.44 -74.88
N VAL A 5 48.54 -51.03 -75.05
CA VAL A 5 49.57 -51.12 -73.99
C VAL A 5 50.23 -49.75 -73.76
N VAL A 6 50.50 -49.00 -74.84
CA VAL A 6 51.12 -47.66 -74.76
C VAL A 6 50.22 -46.68 -73.99
N LEU A 7 48.90 -46.78 -74.15
CA LEU A 7 47.93 -45.92 -73.45
C LEU A 7 47.85 -46.22 -71.94
N VAL A 8 47.96 -47.50 -71.54
CA VAL A 8 48.00 -47.91 -70.12
C VAL A 8 49.33 -47.54 -69.46
N VAL A 9 50.45 -47.62 -70.17
CA VAL A 9 51.77 -47.21 -69.66
C VAL A 9 51.88 -45.68 -69.49
N LEU A 10 51.33 -44.89 -70.41
CA LEU A 10 51.27 -43.43 -70.24
C LEU A 10 50.33 -42.99 -69.12
N ALA A 11 49.19 -43.68 -68.93
CA ALA A 11 48.28 -43.41 -67.82
C ALA A 11 48.89 -43.75 -66.43
N SER A 12 49.79 -44.73 -66.35
CA SER A 12 50.46 -45.11 -65.09
C SER A 12 51.69 -44.25 -64.78
N ILE A 13 52.37 -43.69 -65.79
CA ILE A 13 53.44 -42.69 -65.58
C ILE A 13 52.86 -41.32 -65.21
N GLY A 14 51.67 -40.97 -65.72
CA GLY A 14 50.99 -39.70 -65.40
C GLY A 14 50.43 -39.56 -63.99
N CYS A 15 50.49 -40.60 -63.15
CA CYS A 15 49.81 -40.63 -61.84
C CYS A 15 50.77 -40.71 -60.62
N VAL A 16 52.09 -40.59 -60.83
CA VAL A 16 53.09 -40.67 -59.74
C VAL A 16 53.67 -39.30 -59.34
N THR A 17 53.49 -38.26 -60.15
CA THR A 17 53.78 -36.87 -59.75
C THR A 17 52.54 -36.19 -59.18
N ALA A 18 51.98 -36.76 -58.11
CA ALA A 18 51.22 -35.97 -57.15
C ALA A 18 52.22 -35.00 -56.48
N VAL A 19 52.46 -33.85 -57.12
CA VAL A 19 53.30 -32.79 -56.58
C VAL A 19 52.75 -32.44 -55.21
N LYS A 20 53.54 -32.78 -54.17
CA LYS A 20 53.21 -32.54 -52.77
C LYS A 20 53.35 -31.03 -52.53
N HIS A 21 52.36 -30.27 -52.97
CA HIS A 21 52.32 -28.82 -52.83
C HIS A 21 52.48 -28.49 -51.33
N GLU A 22 53.65 -27.97 -50.95
CA GLU A 22 53.87 -27.44 -49.62
C GLU A 22 52.88 -26.30 -49.41
N ARG A 23 51.92 -26.54 -48.50
CA ARG A 23 50.92 -25.54 -48.14
C ARG A 23 51.63 -24.42 -47.39
N LYS A 24 51.44 -23.19 -47.86
CA LYS A 24 51.88 -21.96 -47.19
C LYS A 24 51.50 -22.00 -45.71
N VAL A 25 52.47 -21.89 -44.81
CA VAL A 25 52.21 -21.89 -43.36
C VAL A 25 52.01 -20.45 -42.89
N ILE A 26 50.97 -20.24 -42.08
CA ILE A 26 50.64 -18.94 -41.48
C ILE A 26 50.65 -19.11 -39.96
N ASN A 27 51.67 -18.53 -39.32
CA ASN A 27 51.83 -18.57 -37.87
C ASN A 27 50.87 -17.58 -37.19
N ILE A 28 50.23 -17.98 -36.10
CA ILE A 28 49.49 -17.07 -35.19
C ILE A 28 49.98 -17.28 -33.75
N ALA A 29 50.13 -16.19 -33.01
CA ALA A 29 50.45 -16.24 -31.58
C ALA A 29 49.17 -16.40 -30.76
N VAL A 30 49.14 -17.33 -29.81
CA VAL A 30 48.03 -17.52 -28.88
C VAL A 30 48.57 -17.52 -27.45
N PHE A 31 48.16 -16.54 -26.65
CA PHE A 31 48.45 -16.49 -25.23
C PHE A 31 47.26 -17.03 -24.44
N LEU A 32 47.51 -17.98 -23.54
CA LEU A 32 46.52 -18.54 -22.62
C LEU A 32 46.97 -18.29 -21.18
N ASP A 33 46.03 -18.07 -20.26
CA ASP A 33 46.33 -18.06 -18.84
C ASP A 33 46.63 -19.49 -18.34
N SER A 34 47.66 -19.62 -17.51
CA SER A 34 48.04 -20.88 -16.84
C SER A 34 47.11 -21.24 -15.69
N ASP A 35 46.50 -20.23 -15.05
CA ASP A 35 45.71 -20.39 -13.83
C ASP A 35 44.24 -20.78 -14.14
N GLU A 36 43.86 -20.87 -15.43
CA GLU A 36 42.48 -21.11 -15.88
C GLU A 36 42.32 -22.36 -16.76
N GLN A 37 41.14 -22.99 -16.67
CA GLN A 37 40.78 -24.18 -17.47
C GLN A 37 40.51 -23.82 -18.94
N ASN A 38 41.57 -23.69 -19.72
CA ASN A 38 41.55 -23.28 -21.13
C ASN A 38 41.38 -24.44 -22.14
N GLU A 39 40.98 -25.61 -21.65
CA GLU A 39 40.92 -26.90 -22.35
C GLU A 39 39.91 -26.88 -23.52
N ILE A 40 38.74 -26.29 -23.30
CA ILE A 40 37.70 -26.12 -24.32
C ILE A 40 38.15 -25.11 -25.39
N SER A 41 38.93 -24.08 -25.03
CA SER A 41 39.47 -23.09 -25.98
C SER A 41 40.49 -23.72 -26.94
N ILE A 42 41.29 -24.68 -26.47
CA ILE A 42 42.23 -25.46 -27.29
C ILE A 42 41.45 -26.38 -28.26
N LEU A 43 40.40 -27.06 -27.80
CA LEU A 43 39.50 -27.86 -28.66
C LEU A 43 38.83 -26.98 -29.72
N ALA A 44 38.31 -25.81 -29.33
CA ALA A 44 37.70 -24.85 -30.24
C ALA A 44 38.67 -24.41 -31.36
N LEU A 45 39.91 -24.05 -31.01
CA LEU A 45 40.97 -23.72 -31.97
C LEU A 45 41.26 -24.87 -32.94
N SER A 46 41.37 -26.11 -32.45
CA SER A 46 41.66 -27.27 -33.30
C SER A 46 40.54 -27.56 -34.32
N SER A 47 39.27 -27.35 -33.92
CA SER A 47 38.12 -27.50 -34.83
C SER A 47 38.16 -26.49 -35.99
N ILE A 48 38.65 -25.28 -35.73
CA ILE A 48 38.86 -24.26 -36.77
C ILE A 48 40.01 -24.69 -37.69
N ILE A 49 41.16 -25.11 -37.16
CA ILE A 49 42.33 -25.51 -37.97
C ILE A 49 41.98 -26.62 -38.97
N ARG A 50 41.21 -27.63 -38.56
CA ARG A 50 40.66 -28.66 -39.46
C ARG A 50 39.77 -28.06 -40.56
N THR A 51 38.95 -27.06 -40.21
CA THR A 51 38.07 -26.35 -41.15
C THR A 51 38.86 -25.49 -42.14
N VAL A 52 39.96 -24.84 -41.70
CA VAL A 52 40.91 -24.12 -42.56
C VAL A 52 41.58 -25.10 -43.53
N TYR A 53 42.11 -26.20 -43.02
CA TYR A 53 42.84 -27.20 -43.80
C TYR A 53 41.98 -27.86 -44.88
N SER A 54 40.69 -28.09 -44.61
CA SER A 54 39.77 -28.67 -45.60
C SER A 54 39.28 -27.67 -46.66
N ARG A 55 39.35 -26.35 -46.39
CA ARG A 55 38.81 -25.30 -47.27
C ARG A 55 39.86 -24.46 -48.00
N THR A 56 41.15 -24.55 -47.65
CA THR A 56 42.20 -23.65 -48.17
C THR A 56 43.52 -24.35 -48.45
N ASN A 57 44.35 -23.71 -49.29
CA ASN A 57 45.68 -24.19 -49.69
C ASN A 57 46.81 -23.74 -48.73
N TYR A 58 46.47 -23.17 -47.58
CA TYR A 58 47.42 -22.78 -46.53
C TYR A 58 47.12 -23.51 -45.22
N LEU A 59 48.11 -23.58 -44.33
CA LEU A 59 48.01 -24.19 -43.01
C LEU A 59 48.12 -23.09 -41.94
N LEU A 60 47.11 -22.97 -41.08
CA LEU A 60 47.18 -22.13 -39.89
C LEU A 60 47.93 -22.88 -38.79
N ARG A 61 49.08 -22.36 -38.36
CA ARG A 61 49.88 -22.92 -37.25
C ARG A 61 49.74 -22.00 -36.02
N PRO A 62 49.05 -22.43 -34.96
CA PRO A 62 49.08 -21.72 -33.70
C PRO A 62 50.39 -22.00 -32.96
N ILE A 63 50.94 -20.95 -32.35
CA ILE A 63 52.04 -21.04 -31.39
C ILE A 63 51.44 -20.63 -30.05
N ILE A 64 51.24 -21.61 -29.17
CA ILE A 64 50.50 -21.47 -27.91
C ILE A 64 51.50 -21.28 -26.77
N HIS A 65 51.37 -20.20 -25.99
CA HIS A 65 52.12 -19.99 -24.76
C HIS A 65 51.18 -19.79 -23.57
N ARG A 66 51.44 -20.53 -22.48
CA ARG A 66 50.75 -20.41 -21.20
C ARG A 66 51.51 -19.44 -20.29
N MET A 67 50.83 -18.44 -19.73
CA MET A 67 51.42 -17.38 -18.92
C MET A 67 50.73 -17.29 -17.55
N HIS A 68 51.47 -16.96 -16.48
CA HIS A 68 50.87 -16.62 -15.19
C HIS A 68 50.58 -15.12 -15.08
N LYS A 69 49.52 -14.75 -14.35
CA LYS A 69 48.95 -13.39 -14.24
C LYS A 69 49.93 -12.26 -13.87
N TYR A 70 51.09 -12.60 -13.29
CA TYR A 70 52.11 -11.64 -12.82
C TYR A 70 53.36 -11.50 -13.73
N GLU A 71 53.52 -12.33 -14.77
CA GLU A 71 54.75 -12.40 -15.59
C GLU A 71 54.80 -11.39 -16.77
N VAL A 72 54.52 -10.11 -16.50
CA VAL A 72 54.39 -9.06 -17.54
C VAL A 72 55.66 -8.93 -18.42
N PHE A 73 56.85 -8.81 -17.82
CA PHE A 73 58.11 -8.60 -18.56
C PHE A 73 58.46 -9.79 -19.48
N LYS A 74 58.34 -11.01 -18.98
CA LYS A 74 58.54 -12.26 -19.72
C LYS A 74 57.56 -12.38 -20.89
N THR A 75 56.32 -11.93 -20.70
CA THR A 75 55.32 -11.88 -21.79
C THR A 75 55.74 -10.94 -22.91
N GLY A 76 56.33 -9.78 -22.59
CA GLY A 76 56.91 -8.88 -23.59
C GLY A 76 58.05 -9.53 -24.38
N GLN A 77 58.94 -10.29 -23.72
CA GLN A 77 60.01 -11.03 -24.40
C GLN A 77 59.45 -12.11 -25.34
N ILE A 78 58.48 -12.90 -24.89
CA ILE A 78 57.84 -13.95 -25.70
C ILE A 78 57.11 -13.33 -26.89
N ALA A 79 56.34 -12.26 -26.70
CA ALA A 79 55.68 -11.54 -27.80
C ALA A 79 56.68 -11.07 -28.87
N CYS A 80 57.86 -10.56 -28.45
CA CYS A 80 58.92 -10.19 -29.38
C CYS A 80 59.60 -11.38 -30.09
N SER A 81 59.74 -12.53 -29.43
CA SER A 81 60.22 -13.77 -30.06
C SER A 81 59.26 -14.25 -31.16
N LEU A 82 57.96 -14.29 -30.86
CA LEU A 82 56.92 -14.71 -31.80
C LEU A 82 56.84 -13.80 -33.04
N LEU A 83 57.15 -12.51 -32.88
CA LEU A 83 57.23 -11.57 -34.01
C LEU A 83 58.45 -11.84 -34.91
N GLN A 84 59.55 -12.33 -34.36
CA GLN A 84 60.71 -12.80 -35.14
C GLN A 84 60.40 -14.10 -35.91
N GLU A 85 59.48 -14.93 -35.40
CA GLU A 85 58.95 -16.10 -36.13
C GLU A 85 57.90 -15.77 -37.21
N GLY A 86 57.54 -14.49 -37.37
CA GLY A 86 56.63 -14.01 -38.41
C GLY A 86 55.18 -14.44 -38.18
N VAL A 87 54.59 -14.05 -37.04
CA VAL A 87 53.15 -14.23 -36.79
C VAL A 87 52.29 -13.18 -37.51
N ALA A 88 51.15 -13.62 -38.06
CA ALA A 88 50.20 -12.77 -38.78
C ALA A 88 49.22 -12.01 -37.87
N ALA A 89 48.93 -12.56 -36.69
CA ALA A 89 48.06 -11.97 -35.67
C ALA A 89 48.42 -12.52 -34.27
N ILE A 90 48.04 -11.77 -33.25
CA ILE A 90 48.22 -12.12 -31.83
C ILE A 90 46.84 -12.25 -31.18
N PHE A 91 46.53 -13.42 -30.63
CA PHE A 91 45.39 -13.61 -29.73
C PHE A 91 45.90 -13.40 -28.31
N GLY A 92 45.54 -12.23 -27.75
CA GLY A 92 46.18 -11.65 -26.57
C GLY A 92 45.81 -12.36 -25.26
N PRO A 93 46.66 -12.23 -24.22
CA PRO A 93 46.43 -12.85 -22.93
C PRO A 93 45.18 -12.29 -22.24
N GLU A 94 44.56 -13.12 -21.40
CA GLU A 94 43.26 -12.84 -20.75
C GLU A 94 43.39 -11.85 -19.57
N SER A 95 44.56 -11.76 -18.94
CA SER A 95 44.86 -10.79 -17.87
C SER A 95 45.07 -9.38 -18.41
N GLN A 96 44.37 -8.40 -17.82
CA GLN A 96 44.41 -6.99 -18.24
C GLN A 96 45.82 -6.38 -18.16
N ASP A 97 46.57 -6.67 -17.10
CA ASP A 97 47.90 -6.08 -16.86
C ASP A 97 48.97 -6.65 -17.81
N ILE A 98 48.89 -7.94 -18.14
CA ILE A 98 49.75 -8.56 -19.16
C ILE A 98 49.35 -8.09 -20.56
N ASN A 99 48.04 -7.94 -20.81
CA ASN A 99 47.57 -7.49 -22.11
C ASN A 99 48.09 -6.09 -22.48
N GLU A 100 48.33 -5.19 -21.52
CA GLU A 100 48.88 -3.85 -21.80
C GLU A 100 50.22 -3.88 -22.54
N ILE A 101 51.17 -4.75 -22.15
CA ILE A 101 52.47 -4.83 -22.85
C ILE A 101 52.32 -5.42 -24.25
N VAL A 102 51.48 -6.45 -24.42
CA VAL A 102 51.20 -7.07 -25.73
C VAL A 102 50.48 -6.08 -26.66
N GLN A 103 49.51 -5.35 -26.14
CA GLN A 103 48.76 -4.30 -26.86
C GLN A 103 49.68 -3.16 -27.30
N SER A 104 50.61 -2.75 -26.45
CA SER A 104 51.61 -1.73 -26.79
C SER A 104 52.53 -2.18 -27.94
N ILE A 105 53.04 -3.41 -27.88
CA ILE A 105 53.89 -4.01 -28.93
C ILE A 105 53.11 -4.15 -30.24
N SER A 106 51.91 -4.77 -30.20
CA SER A 106 51.01 -4.96 -31.35
C SER A 106 50.69 -3.63 -32.06
N THR A 107 50.27 -2.61 -31.31
CA THR A 107 49.90 -1.30 -31.86
C THR A 107 51.11 -0.63 -32.52
N SER A 108 52.29 -0.74 -31.91
CA SER A 108 53.50 -0.04 -32.37
C SER A 108 54.11 -0.68 -33.62
N LEU A 109 54.01 -2.01 -33.75
CA LEU A 109 54.46 -2.78 -34.92
C LEU A 109 53.35 -3.02 -35.95
N GLN A 110 52.15 -2.47 -35.74
CA GLN A 110 50.99 -2.57 -36.64
C GLN A 110 50.50 -4.01 -36.89
N ILE A 111 50.62 -4.90 -35.90
CA ILE A 111 50.14 -6.29 -35.96
C ILE A 111 48.75 -6.40 -35.31
N PRO A 112 47.74 -7.01 -35.98
CA PRO A 112 46.42 -7.23 -35.39
C PRO A 112 46.48 -8.05 -34.10
N GLN A 113 45.93 -7.50 -33.02
CA GLN A 113 45.68 -8.19 -31.76
C GLN A 113 44.19 -8.37 -31.53
N PHE A 114 43.78 -9.59 -31.17
CA PHE A 114 42.42 -9.90 -30.72
C PHE A 114 42.38 -10.01 -29.19
N GLN A 115 41.34 -9.43 -28.59
CA GLN A 115 41.02 -9.51 -27.16
C GLN A 115 39.64 -10.14 -26.98
N THR A 116 39.51 -10.99 -25.96
CA THR A 116 38.30 -11.80 -25.67
C THR A 116 37.76 -11.56 -24.26
N PHE A 117 38.40 -10.68 -23.49
CA PHE A 117 38.09 -10.38 -22.10
C PHE A 117 37.58 -8.94 -21.92
N TRP A 118 36.99 -8.67 -20.76
CA TRP A 118 36.52 -7.33 -20.39
C TRP A 118 37.71 -6.39 -20.14
N ASN A 119 38.00 -5.50 -21.08
CA ASN A 119 39.07 -4.52 -20.97
C ASN A 119 38.46 -3.13 -20.71
N SER A 120 38.71 -2.57 -19.53
CA SER A 120 38.22 -1.24 -19.15
C SER A 120 39.12 -0.09 -19.65
N LYS A 121 40.43 -0.35 -19.76
CA LYS A 121 41.47 0.62 -20.06
C LYS A 121 41.64 0.91 -21.56
N LEU A 122 41.12 0.05 -22.45
CA LEU A 122 41.30 0.18 -23.91
C LEU A 122 40.92 1.56 -24.46
N LYS A 123 39.82 2.16 -23.99
CA LYS A 123 39.43 3.53 -24.41
C LYS A 123 40.47 4.56 -23.97
N ALA A 124 40.84 4.56 -22.69
CA ALA A 124 41.80 5.52 -22.13
C ALA A 124 43.18 5.40 -22.80
N TYR A 125 43.63 4.19 -23.12
CA TYR A 125 44.86 3.93 -23.87
C TYR A 125 44.87 4.64 -25.24
N HIS A 126 43.75 4.58 -25.98
CA HIS A 126 43.61 5.29 -27.26
C HIS A 126 43.51 6.81 -27.09
N ASP A 127 42.80 7.29 -26.06
CA ASP A 127 42.72 8.72 -25.75
C ASP A 127 44.12 9.30 -25.40
N HIS A 128 44.95 8.57 -24.64
CA HIS A 128 46.32 8.97 -24.27
C HIS A 128 47.32 9.01 -25.45
N ARG A 129 47.14 8.19 -26.49
CA ARG A 129 47.96 8.29 -27.72
C ARG A 129 47.53 9.44 -28.64
N GLY A 130 46.48 10.17 -28.30
CA GLY A 130 45.91 11.28 -29.08
C GLY A 130 45.05 10.80 -30.25
N HIS A 131 44.12 11.65 -30.69
CA HIS A 131 43.22 11.41 -31.83
C HIS A 131 43.96 11.48 -33.19
N GLY A 132 44.99 10.65 -33.37
CA GLY A 132 45.96 10.70 -34.46
C GLY A 132 46.11 9.38 -35.23
N GLY A 133 45.02 8.69 -35.54
CA GLY A 133 45.07 7.47 -36.34
C GLY A 133 43.71 6.90 -36.70
N ASN A 134 43.41 6.85 -38.01
CA ASN A 134 42.24 6.11 -38.52
C ASN A 134 42.46 4.58 -38.55
N GLU A 135 43.61 4.12 -38.06
CA GLU A 135 44.14 2.75 -38.14
C GLU A 135 43.97 2.06 -36.78
N LEU A 136 43.40 0.86 -36.78
CA LEU A 136 43.00 0.13 -35.58
C LEU A 136 43.68 -1.24 -35.57
N TYR A 137 44.52 -1.50 -34.58
CA TYR A 137 45.27 -2.76 -34.49
C TYR A 137 44.78 -3.69 -33.38
N THR A 138 43.96 -3.20 -32.46
CA THR A 138 43.38 -3.97 -31.36
C THR A 138 41.88 -4.17 -31.59
N PHE A 139 41.42 -5.41 -31.49
CA PHE A 139 40.04 -5.82 -31.76
C PHE A 139 39.50 -6.60 -30.56
N ASN A 140 38.70 -5.95 -29.72
CA ASN A 140 38.04 -6.59 -28.58
C ASN A 140 36.63 -7.08 -28.97
N LEU A 141 36.46 -8.40 -28.93
CA LEU A 141 35.18 -9.06 -29.19
C LEU A 141 34.28 -9.11 -27.94
N TYR A 142 34.83 -8.83 -26.75
CA TYR A 142 34.04 -8.65 -25.54
C TYR A 142 33.21 -7.34 -25.65
N PRO A 143 31.93 -7.35 -25.25
CA PRO A 143 31.10 -6.14 -25.25
C PRO A 143 31.72 -4.98 -24.45
N SER A 144 31.71 -3.77 -25.04
CA SER A 144 32.32 -2.58 -24.41
C SER A 144 31.77 -2.31 -22.99
N PRO A 145 32.61 -1.95 -22.00
CA PRO A 145 32.19 -1.69 -20.62
C PRO A 145 31.01 -0.71 -20.50
N THR A 146 31.03 0.39 -21.28
CA THR A 146 29.96 1.41 -21.26
C THR A 146 28.62 0.86 -21.72
N ASN A 147 28.59 0.02 -22.77
CA ASN A 147 27.32 -0.57 -23.23
C ASN A 147 26.82 -1.67 -22.30
N LEU A 148 27.70 -2.42 -21.62
CA LEU A 148 27.28 -3.33 -20.55
C LEU A 148 26.68 -2.58 -19.35
N ALA A 149 27.31 -1.49 -18.94
CA ALA A 149 26.79 -0.64 -17.87
C ALA A 149 25.44 -0.01 -18.23
N LYS A 150 25.24 0.39 -19.51
CA LYS A 150 23.93 0.82 -20.02
C LYS A 150 22.89 -0.31 -20.00
N ALA A 151 23.24 -1.52 -20.43
CA ALA A 151 22.31 -2.65 -20.39
C ALA A 151 21.84 -2.95 -18.95
N LEU A 152 22.76 -2.93 -17.99
CA LEU A 152 22.46 -3.08 -16.57
C LEU A 152 21.60 -1.93 -16.03
N ALA A 153 21.92 -0.68 -16.38
CA ALA A 153 21.12 0.49 -16.02
C ALA A 153 19.69 0.42 -16.57
N THR A 154 19.50 -0.04 -17.81
CA THR A 154 18.18 -0.23 -18.42
C THR A 154 17.42 -1.37 -17.75
N LEU A 155 18.05 -2.48 -17.37
CA LEU A 155 17.39 -3.56 -16.60
C LEU A 155 16.94 -3.10 -15.20
N VAL A 156 17.79 -2.36 -14.48
CA VAL A 156 17.44 -1.75 -13.19
C VAL A 156 16.26 -0.77 -13.31
N ARG A 157 16.23 0.00 -14.40
CA ARG A 157 15.14 0.97 -14.71
C ARG A 157 13.82 0.29 -15.06
N GLU A 158 13.84 -0.70 -15.96
CA GLU A 158 12.64 -1.46 -16.40
C GLU A 158 12.04 -2.30 -15.26
N ASN A 159 12.86 -2.70 -14.28
CA ASN A 159 12.39 -3.36 -13.05
C ASN A 159 11.92 -2.37 -11.95
N ASP A 160 11.97 -1.05 -12.17
CA ASP A 160 11.63 0.01 -11.20
C ASP A 160 12.42 -0.04 -9.87
N TRP A 161 13.68 -0.49 -9.92
CA TRP A 161 14.55 -0.69 -8.74
C TRP A 161 15.08 0.64 -8.15
N LYS A 162 14.30 1.25 -7.25
CA LYS A 162 14.66 2.51 -6.58
C LYS A 162 15.70 2.36 -5.46
N ASN A 163 15.74 1.21 -4.77
CA ASN A 163 16.66 0.96 -3.67
C ASN A 163 17.26 -0.45 -3.84
N TYR A 164 18.59 -0.57 -3.87
CA TYR A 164 19.29 -1.84 -4.01
C TYR A 164 20.68 -1.78 -3.38
N ILE A 165 21.24 -2.95 -3.09
CA ILE A 165 22.62 -3.11 -2.64
C ILE A 165 23.46 -3.69 -3.78
N VAL A 166 24.62 -3.08 -4.02
CA VAL A 166 25.67 -3.64 -4.86
C VAL A 166 26.63 -4.43 -3.98
N MET A 167 26.75 -5.72 -4.22
CA MET A 167 27.83 -6.57 -3.74
C MET A 167 28.85 -6.72 -4.87
N TYR A 168 30.10 -6.31 -4.64
CA TYR A 168 31.17 -6.34 -5.64
C TYR A 168 32.44 -6.97 -5.09
N GLU A 169 33.12 -7.79 -5.89
CA GLU A 169 34.39 -8.44 -5.51
C GLU A 169 35.58 -7.51 -5.75
N ASN A 170 35.73 -7.05 -7.00
CA ASN A 170 36.86 -6.24 -7.45
C ASN A 170 36.45 -4.78 -7.64
N ASP A 171 37.34 -3.84 -7.35
CA ASP A 171 37.05 -2.39 -7.45
C ASP A 171 36.73 -1.97 -8.90
N GLU A 172 37.25 -2.72 -9.88
CA GLU A 172 36.89 -2.58 -11.30
C GLU A 172 35.41 -2.88 -11.60
N GLY A 173 34.75 -3.72 -10.79
CA GLY A 173 33.32 -4.04 -10.92
C GLY A 173 32.42 -2.82 -10.84
N LEU A 174 32.85 -1.79 -10.08
CA LEU A 174 32.16 -0.51 -9.98
C LEU A 174 32.05 0.23 -11.33
N LEU A 175 32.99 0.00 -12.26
CA LEU A 175 32.92 0.57 -13.62
C LEU A 175 31.76 -0.01 -14.44
N ARG A 176 31.34 -1.25 -14.17
CA ARG A 176 30.15 -1.88 -14.80
C ARG A 176 28.84 -1.28 -14.30
N LEU A 177 28.87 -0.52 -13.21
CA LEU A 177 27.72 0.10 -12.57
C LEU A 177 27.64 1.62 -12.80
N GLN A 178 28.68 2.23 -13.36
CA GLN A 178 28.81 3.69 -13.47
C GLN A 178 27.60 4.36 -14.15
N GLU A 179 27.05 3.75 -15.22
CA GLU A 179 25.89 4.27 -15.94
C GLU A 179 24.57 4.13 -15.14
N ALA A 180 24.45 3.10 -14.30
CA ALA A 180 23.28 2.91 -13.43
C ALA A 180 23.21 3.95 -12.29
N LEU A 181 24.32 4.65 -12.02
CA LEU A 181 24.44 5.67 -10.99
C LEU A 181 24.27 7.10 -11.55
N LYS A 182 24.63 7.34 -12.81
CA LYS A 182 24.60 8.67 -13.45
C LYS A 182 23.21 9.31 -13.58
N HIS A 183 22.14 8.50 -13.61
CA HIS A 183 20.79 8.96 -13.93
C HIS A 183 19.84 9.05 -12.72
N ARG A 184 20.37 9.01 -11.49
CA ARG A 184 19.57 9.05 -10.26
C ARG A 184 19.23 10.47 -9.83
N SER A 185 18.00 10.67 -9.32
CA SER A 185 17.56 11.93 -8.72
C SER A 185 18.14 12.11 -7.32
N THR A 186 18.41 13.36 -6.91
CA THR A 186 18.85 13.69 -5.54
C THR A 186 17.83 13.39 -4.44
N GLN A 187 16.59 13.03 -4.81
CA GLN A 187 15.53 12.59 -3.89
C GLN A 187 15.42 11.07 -3.72
N GLU A 188 16.16 10.28 -4.51
CA GLU A 188 16.16 8.81 -4.40
C GLU A 188 17.09 8.35 -3.27
N ALA A 189 16.72 7.28 -2.56
CA ALA A 189 17.57 6.79 -1.47
C ALA A 189 18.87 6.18 -2.02
N ALA A 190 19.95 6.34 -1.25
CA ALA A 190 21.30 5.97 -1.67
C ALA A 190 21.44 4.46 -1.99
N VAL A 191 22.14 4.15 -3.08
CA VAL A 191 22.65 2.80 -3.33
C VAL A 191 23.69 2.47 -2.27
N VAL A 192 23.57 1.32 -1.63
CA VAL A 192 24.56 0.84 -0.67
C VAL A 192 25.56 -0.06 -1.41
N PHE A 193 26.84 0.23 -1.27
CA PHE A 193 27.94 -0.57 -1.82
C PHE A 193 28.56 -1.41 -0.71
N LYS A 194 28.74 -2.71 -0.97
CA LYS A 194 29.42 -3.64 -0.08
C LYS A 194 30.45 -4.43 -0.89
N LYS A 195 31.72 -4.29 -0.50
CA LYS A 195 32.78 -5.14 -1.05
C LYS A 195 32.65 -6.53 -0.45
N LEU A 196 32.71 -7.56 -1.27
CA LEU A 196 32.81 -8.94 -0.82
C LEU A 196 34.17 -9.13 -0.12
N GLY A 197 34.15 -9.77 1.04
CA GLY A 197 35.38 -10.12 1.77
C GLY A 197 36.08 -11.34 1.15
N ASP A 198 37.18 -11.76 1.79
CA ASP A 198 37.86 -13.00 1.42
C ASP A 198 36.92 -14.21 1.48
N LYS A 199 37.21 -15.22 0.64
CA LYS A 199 36.29 -16.32 0.25
C LYS A 199 35.72 -17.18 1.40
N GLU A 200 36.20 -17.01 2.62
CA GLU A 200 35.82 -17.80 3.80
C GLU A 200 34.74 -17.15 4.70
N ASN A 201 34.32 -15.90 4.46
CA ASN A 201 33.42 -15.20 5.40
C ASN A 201 32.51 -14.12 4.78
N TYR A 202 31.59 -14.50 3.90
CA TYR A 202 30.53 -13.56 3.45
C TYR A 202 29.49 -13.29 4.56
N ARG A 203 29.36 -14.19 5.53
CA ARG A 203 28.33 -14.22 6.58
C ARG A 203 28.21 -12.95 7.39
N SER A 204 29.33 -12.31 7.73
CA SER A 204 29.34 -11.08 8.53
C SER A 204 28.67 -9.93 7.77
N MET A 205 29.08 -9.73 6.51
CA MET A 205 28.49 -8.74 5.59
C MET A 205 27.02 -9.06 5.29
N LEU A 206 26.67 -10.33 5.05
CA LEU A 206 25.28 -10.75 4.79
C LEU A 206 24.36 -10.51 5.99
N LYS A 207 24.84 -10.66 7.23
CA LYS A 207 24.10 -10.28 8.44
C LYS A 207 23.86 -8.76 8.52
N GLU A 208 24.83 -7.95 8.12
CA GLU A 208 24.68 -6.49 8.06
C GLU A 208 23.65 -6.10 6.99
N ILE A 209 23.76 -6.68 5.78
CA ILE A 209 22.82 -6.51 4.67
C ILE A 209 21.40 -6.86 5.10
N LYS A 210 21.20 -8.01 5.75
CA LYS A 210 19.89 -8.42 6.30
C LYS A 210 19.28 -7.37 7.23
N ARG A 211 20.11 -6.69 8.03
CA ARG A 211 19.67 -5.66 8.96
C ARG A 211 19.25 -4.35 8.28
N THR A 212 19.53 -4.18 6.98
CA THR A 212 19.05 -3.04 6.19
C THR A 212 17.62 -3.23 5.65
N GLY A 213 17.10 -4.47 5.63
CA GLY A 213 15.77 -4.78 5.10
C GLY A 213 15.60 -4.56 3.58
N MET A 214 16.69 -4.45 2.82
CA MET A 214 16.62 -4.30 1.36
C MET A 214 16.32 -5.62 0.65
N LEU A 215 15.49 -5.53 -0.40
CA LEU A 215 15.00 -6.67 -1.19
C LEU A 215 15.76 -6.89 -2.50
N HIS A 216 16.53 -5.92 -2.97
CA HIS A 216 17.10 -5.92 -4.31
C HIS A 216 18.63 -5.89 -4.26
N PHE A 217 19.25 -6.81 -4.99
CA PHE A 217 20.69 -7.04 -4.96
C PHE A 217 21.27 -7.09 -6.37
N ILE A 218 22.41 -6.44 -6.56
CA ILE A 218 23.26 -6.65 -7.73
C ILE A 218 24.54 -7.33 -7.23
N LEU A 219 24.88 -8.48 -7.83
CA LEU A 219 26.06 -9.25 -7.48
C LEU A 219 27.06 -9.24 -8.65
N ASP A 220 28.19 -8.58 -8.42
CA ASP A 220 29.35 -8.53 -9.31
C ASP A 220 30.53 -9.27 -8.67
N CYS A 221 30.69 -10.55 -9.02
CA CYS A 221 31.81 -11.38 -8.61
C CYS A 221 32.22 -12.31 -9.75
N GLU A 222 33.38 -12.95 -9.61
CA GLU A 222 33.81 -13.99 -10.53
C GLU A 222 32.79 -15.13 -10.56
N THR A 223 32.55 -15.68 -11.75
CA THR A 223 31.47 -16.67 -12.00
C THR A 223 31.50 -17.83 -11.01
N GLU A 224 32.69 -18.28 -10.62
CA GLU A 224 32.88 -19.45 -9.76
C GLU A 224 32.49 -19.15 -8.30
N ASN A 225 32.65 -17.90 -7.84
CA ASN A 225 32.29 -17.46 -6.48
C ASN A 225 30.77 -17.22 -6.31
N ILE A 226 30.00 -17.08 -7.41
CA ILE A 226 28.55 -16.77 -7.37
C ILE A 226 27.78 -17.78 -6.51
N LEU A 227 28.04 -19.08 -6.69
CA LEU A 227 27.31 -20.13 -5.97
C LEU A 227 27.56 -20.07 -4.46
N ASP A 228 28.77 -19.71 -4.04
CA ASP A 228 29.15 -19.73 -2.62
C ASP A 228 28.59 -18.51 -1.87
N VAL A 229 28.63 -17.33 -2.49
CA VAL A 229 27.91 -16.14 -1.97
C VAL A 229 26.41 -16.42 -1.84
N LEU A 230 25.79 -17.10 -2.82
CA LEU A 230 24.37 -17.46 -2.77
C LEU A 230 24.07 -18.56 -1.75
N LYS A 231 24.95 -19.55 -1.55
CA LYS A 231 24.82 -20.56 -0.47
C LYS A 231 24.79 -19.88 0.90
N GLU A 232 25.70 -18.96 1.18
CA GLU A 232 25.68 -18.19 2.44
C GLU A 232 24.48 -17.24 2.57
N ALA A 233 24.07 -16.59 1.47
CA ALA A 233 22.87 -15.74 1.46
C ALA A 233 21.60 -16.53 1.81
N LYS A 234 21.51 -17.79 1.35
CA LYS A 234 20.44 -18.73 1.72
C LYS A 234 20.40 -18.98 3.23
N GLU A 235 21.55 -19.26 3.85
CA GLU A 235 21.61 -19.45 5.32
C GLU A 235 21.16 -18.22 6.10
N GLN A 236 21.45 -17.02 5.59
CA GLN A 236 21.00 -15.77 6.22
C GLN A 236 19.53 -15.43 5.92
N LYS A 237 18.80 -16.26 5.16
CA LYS A 237 17.43 -16.02 4.68
C LYS A 237 17.31 -14.80 3.74
N LEU A 238 18.33 -14.56 2.93
CA LEU A 238 18.32 -13.53 1.86
C LEU A 238 17.91 -14.11 0.49
N LEU A 239 17.56 -15.40 0.42
CA LEU A 239 17.04 -16.05 -0.79
C LEU A 239 15.58 -16.53 -0.62
N THR A 240 14.69 -15.63 -0.21
CA THR A 240 13.22 -15.85 -0.15
C THR A 240 12.50 -15.23 -1.37
N GLU A 241 11.20 -15.48 -1.55
CA GLU A 241 10.43 -14.97 -2.71
C GLU A 241 10.37 -13.43 -2.80
N PHE A 242 10.64 -12.72 -1.71
CA PHE A 242 10.68 -11.26 -1.68
C PHE A 242 11.98 -10.67 -2.23
N HIS A 243 13.06 -11.46 -2.30
CA HIS A 243 14.37 -11.00 -2.72
C HIS A 243 14.60 -11.21 -4.22
N SER A 244 15.24 -10.24 -4.85
CA SER A 244 15.57 -10.25 -6.28
C SER A 244 17.04 -9.92 -6.51
N TYR A 245 17.70 -10.73 -7.35
CA TYR A 245 19.12 -10.62 -7.68
C TYR A 245 19.32 -10.34 -9.17
N ILE A 246 20.24 -9.44 -9.50
CA ILE A 246 20.84 -9.31 -10.84
C ILE A 246 22.30 -9.76 -10.74
N LEU A 247 22.67 -10.76 -11.53
CA LEU A 247 24.05 -11.24 -11.69
C LEU A 247 24.67 -10.52 -12.89
N THR A 248 25.85 -9.91 -12.72
CA THR A 248 26.54 -9.21 -13.81
C THR A 248 27.33 -10.14 -14.73
N SER A 249 27.72 -11.32 -14.26
CA SER A 249 28.47 -12.30 -15.06
C SER A 249 27.62 -12.87 -16.20
N LEU A 250 28.16 -12.78 -17.42
CA LEU A 250 27.58 -13.38 -18.64
C LEU A 250 27.56 -14.91 -18.59
N ASP A 251 28.40 -15.50 -17.73
CA ASP A 251 28.60 -16.95 -17.58
C ASP A 251 27.87 -17.55 -16.38
N ALA A 252 27.03 -16.77 -15.68
CA ALA A 252 26.17 -17.29 -14.62
C ALA A 252 25.33 -18.52 -15.05
N HIS A 253 25.03 -18.63 -16.35
CA HIS A 253 24.29 -19.75 -16.92
C HIS A 253 25.07 -21.07 -17.01
N THR A 254 26.41 -21.07 -16.90
CA THR A 254 27.24 -22.29 -16.96
C THR A 254 27.39 -22.99 -15.61
N LEU A 255 26.86 -22.40 -14.54
CA LEU A 255 26.96 -22.90 -13.17
C LEU A 255 25.96 -24.03 -12.87
N ASN A 256 26.30 -24.88 -11.90
CA ASN A 256 25.47 -26.00 -11.47
C ASN A 256 24.37 -25.55 -10.49
N TRP A 257 23.32 -24.91 -11.00
CA TRP A 257 22.18 -24.42 -10.20
C TRP A 257 21.42 -25.51 -9.43
N ALA A 258 21.62 -26.80 -9.76
CA ALA A 258 21.00 -27.91 -9.03
C ALA A 258 21.50 -28.06 -7.57
N GLU A 259 22.64 -27.46 -7.22
CA GLU A 259 23.13 -27.37 -5.83
C GLU A 259 22.26 -26.45 -4.97
N LEU A 260 21.76 -25.36 -5.55
CA LEU A 260 20.91 -24.35 -4.89
C LEU A 260 19.44 -24.80 -4.86
N LYS A 261 19.17 -25.93 -4.20
CA LYS A 261 17.80 -26.44 -4.02
C LYS A 261 16.94 -25.47 -3.20
N GLY A 262 15.71 -25.21 -3.62
CA GLY A 262 14.75 -24.41 -2.86
C GLY A 262 15.11 -22.92 -2.79
N VAL A 263 15.54 -22.34 -3.92
CA VAL A 263 15.61 -20.89 -4.11
C VAL A 263 14.24 -20.42 -4.61
N SER A 264 13.59 -19.54 -3.84
CA SER A 264 12.33 -18.89 -4.25
C SER A 264 12.54 -17.47 -4.82
N SER A 265 13.75 -16.92 -4.69
CA SER A 265 14.11 -15.58 -5.17
C SER A 265 14.14 -15.48 -6.68
N ASN A 266 13.81 -14.30 -7.19
CA ASN A 266 14.01 -14.00 -8.59
C ASN A 266 15.50 -13.74 -8.86
N ILE A 267 16.16 -14.60 -9.63
CA ILE A 267 17.56 -14.42 -10.05
C ILE A 267 17.59 -14.16 -11.55
N THR A 268 18.02 -12.97 -11.93
CA THR A 268 18.20 -12.56 -13.33
C THR A 268 19.67 -12.39 -13.67
N ALA A 269 20.03 -12.64 -14.92
CA ALA A 269 21.39 -12.45 -15.43
C ALA A 269 21.37 -12.00 -16.90
N PHE A 270 22.49 -11.46 -17.36
CA PHE A 270 22.75 -11.28 -18.78
C PHE A 270 23.43 -12.52 -19.35
N ARG A 271 23.21 -12.81 -20.64
CA ARG A 271 23.84 -13.90 -21.37
C ARG A 271 24.17 -13.47 -22.79
N LEU A 272 25.41 -13.67 -23.23
CA LEU A 272 25.85 -13.33 -24.60
C LEU A 272 25.74 -14.53 -25.56
N VAL A 273 26.19 -15.71 -25.14
CA VAL A 273 26.12 -16.96 -25.90
C VAL A 273 24.79 -17.65 -25.61
N ASP A 274 24.04 -18.11 -26.62
CA ASP A 274 22.75 -18.77 -26.40
C ASP A 274 22.83 -20.30 -26.53
N PRO A 275 22.83 -21.10 -25.42
CA PRO A 275 22.92 -22.56 -25.47
C PRO A 275 21.78 -23.25 -26.23
N SER A 276 20.66 -22.54 -26.43
CA SER A 276 19.52 -23.00 -27.21
C SER A 276 19.74 -22.91 -28.72
N SER A 277 20.69 -22.10 -29.18
CA SER A 277 21.02 -21.93 -30.59
C SER A 277 21.60 -23.20 -31.20
N ASN A 278 21.20 -23.52 -32.44
CA ASN A 278 21.71 -24.67 -33.17
C ASN A 278 23.22 -24.57 -33.40
N ILE A 279 23.75 -23.38 -33.68
CA ILE A 279 25.19 -23.14 -33.90
C ILE A 279 26.01 -23.54 -32.65
N VAL A 280 25.52 -23.21 -31.45
CA VAL A 280 26.21 -23.52 -30.19
C VAL A 280 26.12 -25.03 -29.87
N LYS A 281 25.00 -25.68 -30.20
CA LYS A 281 24.83 -27.14 -30.08
C LYS A 281 25.71 -27.92 -31.07
N GLU A 282 25.84 -27.43 -32.29
CA GLU A 282 26.72 -27.98 -33.33
C GLU A 282 28.19 -27.81 -32.95
N ALA A 283 28.60 -26.63 -32.45
CA ALA A 283 29.95 -26.44 -31.93
C ALA A 283 30.27 -27.38 -30.75
N ALA A 284 29.36 -27.49 -29.78
CA ALA A 284 29.52 -28.39 -28.63
C ALA A 284 29.66 -29.87 -29.04
N SER A 285 28.85 -30.34 -30.00
CA SER A 285 28.93 -31.74 -30.48
C SER A 285 30.20 -32.00 -31.30
N VAL A 286 30.64 -31.05 -32.12
CA VAL A 286 31.92 -31.12 -32.84
C VAL A 286 33.11 -31.14 -31.87
N TRP A 287 33.11 -30.30 -30.83
CA TRP A 287 34.20 -30.28 -29.84
C TRP A 287 34.23 -31.57 -28.99
N THR A 288 33.06 -32.11 -28.64
CA THR A 288 32.94 -33.43 -28.01
C THR A 288 33.48 -34.54 -28.90
N LEU A 289 33.23 -34.49 -30.22
CA LEU A 289 33.78 -35.45 -31.18
C LEU A 289 35.32 -35.34 -31.28
N VAL A 290 35.85 -34.12 -31.39
CA VAL A 290 37.30 -33.87 -31.45
C VAL A 290 38.00 -34.30 -30.17
N MET A 291 37.39 -34.09 -29.00
CA MET A 291 37.89 -34.62 -27.73
C MET A 291 37.93 -36.16 -27.73
N LYS A 292 36.82 -36.81 -28.12
CA LYS A 292 36.69 -38.29 -28.07
C LYS A 292 37.60 -39.02 -29.06
N TYR A 293 37.93 -38.42 -30.19
CA TYR A 293 38.75 -39.00 -31.26
C TYR A 293 40.07 -38.23 -31.48
N SER A 294 40.55 -37.52 -30.46
CA SER A 294 41.71 -36.61 -30.52
C SER A 294 42.93 -37.20 -31.23
N LYS A 295 43.27 -38.45 -30.90
CA LYS A 295 44.44 -39.19 -31.41
C LYS A 295 44.43 -39.40 -32.92
N ASP A 296 43.25 -39.62 -33.52
CA ASP A 296 43.09 -39.78 -34.97
C ASP A 296 42.81 -38.45 -35.68
N TYR A 297 42.23 -37.47 -34.98
CA TYR A 297 41.77 -36.20 -35.57
C TYR A 297 42.84 -35.10 -35.61
N LEU A 298 43.81 -35.09 -34.67
CA LEU A 298 44.82 -34.02 -34.50
C LEU A 298 46.20 -34.35 -35.07
N HIS A 299 46.58 -35.62 -35.03
CA HIS A 299 47.93 -36.10 -35.37
C HIS A 299 48.47 -35.72 -36.77
N PRO A 300 47.64 -35.48 -37.81
CA PRO A 300 48.15 -34.98 -39.11
C PRO A 300 48.43 -33.47 -39.15
N TYR A 301 48.05 -32.70 -38.12
CA TYR A 301 47.94 -31.24 -38.18
C TYR A 301 48.70 -30.51 -37.07
N TRP A 302 48.91 -31.16 -35.91
CA TRP A 302 49.68 -30.64 -34.78
C TRP A 302 50.82 -31.59 -34.42
N ASN A 303 52.03 -31.03 -34.28
CA ASN A 303 53.26 -31.74 -33.92
C ASN A 303 53.62 -31.60 -32.42
N VAL A 304 52.66 -31.22 -31.57
CA VAL A 304 52.87 -31.03 -30.12
C VAL A 304 52.41 -32.29 -29.39
N SER A 305 53.35 -33.13 -28.97
CA SER A 305 53.09 -34.32 -28.13
C SER A 305 52.37 -33.94 -26.83
N ASP A 306 52.85 -32.89 -26.19
CA ASP A 306 52.58 -32.62 -24.77
C ASP A 306 51.13 -32.17 -24.52
N ASP A 307 50.53 -31.42 -25.45
CA ASP A 307 49.11 -31.04 -25.41
C ASP A 307 48.17 -32.17 -25.87
N ILE A 308 48.64 -33.13 -26.68
CA ILE A 308 47.83 -34.29 -27.12
C ILE A 308 47.72 -35.32 -25.99
N ASP A 309 48.80 -35.58 -25.25
CA ASP A 309 48.78 -36.47 -24.10
C ASP A 309 47.97 -35.89 -22.92
N PHE A 310 47.94 -34.57 -22.78
CA PHE A 310 47.07 -33.87 -21.83
C PHE A 310 45.59 -34.24 -21.99
N PHE A 311 45.05 -34.26 -23.22
CA PHE A 311 43.66 -34.66 -23.48
C PHE A 311 43.36 -36.12 -23.13
N ASN A 312 44.36 -37.00 -23.17
CA ASN A 312 44.20 -38.41 -22.81
C ASN A 312 44.27 -38.65 -21.29
N SER A 313 44.81 -37.69 -20.51
CA SER A 313 45.05 -37.84 -19.07
C SER A 313 43.85 -37.55 -18.17
N LYS A 314 42.88 -36.76 -18.64
CA LYS A 314 41.69 -36.35 -17.88
C LYS A 314 40.43 -37.06 -18.37
N HIS A 315 39.67 -37.63 -17.45
CA HIS A 315 38.27 -38.01 -17.70
C HIS A 315 37.39 -36.76 -17.80
N PHE A 316 37.20 -36.27 -19.02
CA PHE A 316 36.27 -35.18 -19.31
C PHE A 316 34.81 -35.67 -19.33
N SER A 317 33.91 -34.86 -18.78
CA SER A 317 32.48 -34.96 -19.03
C SER A 317 32.13 -34.47 -20.44
N GLU A 318 31.00 -34.92 -20.97
CA GLU A 318 30.49 -34.50 -22.28
C GLU A 318 30.28 -32.96 -22.34
N ILE A 319 30.83 -32.30 -23.36
CA ILE A 319 30.69 -30.84 -23.51
C ILE A 319 29.28 -30.54 -23.99
N THR A 320 28.42 -30.08 -23.09
CA THR A 320 27.08 -29.58 -23.46
C THR A 320 27.15 -28.11 -23.90
N SER A 321 26.16 -27.66 -24.68
CA SER A 321 26.04 -26.26 -25.08
C SER A 321 25.87 -25.27 -23.90
N PHE A 322 25.54 -25.77 -22.71
CA PHE A 322 25.40 -24.97 -21.48
C PHE A 322 26.72 -24.81 -20.71
N ASN A 323 27.77 -25.57 -21.04
CA ASN A 323 29.08 -25.52 -20.36
C ASN A 323 30.07 -24.55 -21.03
N ILE A 324 29.69 -23.93 -22.16
CA ILE A 324 30.58 -23.07 -22.95
C ILE A 324 30.63 -21.66 -22.32
N LYS A 325 31.73 -21.36 -21.61
CA LYS A 325 32.02 -20.00 -21.10
C LYS A 325 32.12 -18.99 -22.25
N THR A 326 31.67 -17.76 -22.01
CA THR A 326 31.65 -16.65 -22.97
C THR A 326 33.06 -16.36 -23.50
N LYS A 327 34.10 -16.44 -22.66
CA LYS A 327 35.50 -16.25 -23.10
C LYS A 327 35.92 -17.22 -24.21
N THR A 328 35.52 -18.50 -24.10
CA THR A 328 35.83 -19.55 -25.08
C THR A 328 35.05 -19.35 -26.38
N ALA A 329 33.78 -18.93 -26.29
CA ALA A 329 32.99 -18.56 -27.45
C ALA A 329 33.58 -17.35 -28.20
N LEU A 330 34.01 -16.31 -27.47
CA LEU A 330 34.65 -15.13 -28.06
C LEU A 330 36.02 -15.46 -28.66
N PHE A 331 36.78 -16.40 -28.10
CA PHE A 331 38.03 -16.87 -28.66
C PHE A 331 37.81 -17.65 -29.98
N TYR A 332 36.84 -18.57 -30.01
CA TYR A 332 36.42 -19.25 -31.24
C TYR A 332 35.96 -18.26 -32.32
N ASP A 333 35.17 -17.25 -31.93
CA ASP A 333 34.71 -16.20 -32.83
C ASP A 333 35.88 -15.34 -33.34
N ALA A 334 36.86 -15.00 -32.49
CA ALA A 334 38.03 -14.20 -32.89
C ALA A 334 38.87 -14.93 -33.95
N VAL A 335 39.15 -16.22 -33.75
CA VAL A 335 39.94 -17.02 -34.69
C VAL A 335 39.17 -17.25 -36.01
N ASN A 336 37.85 -17.45 -35.97
CA ASN A 336 37.02 -17.53 -37.18
C ASN A 336 36.90 -16.19 -37.92
N LEU A 337 36.83 -15.08 -37.20
CA LEU A 337 36.78 -13.73 -37.78
C LEU A 337 38.11 -13.38 -38.46
N PHE A 338 39.23 -13.74 -37.83
CA PHE A 338 40.55 -13.65 -38.45
C PHE A 338 40.64 -14.53 -39.70
N PHE A 339 40.25 -15.81 -39.61
CA PHE A 339 40.32 -16.76 -40.72
C PHE A 339 39.47 -16.33 -41.93
N SER A 340 38.21 -15.93 -41.71
CA SER A 340 37.33 -15.45 -42.78
C SER A 340 37.92 -14.22 -43.48
N THR A 341 38.40 -13.25 -42.71
CA THR A 341 39.06 -12.04 -43.23
C THR A 341 40.34 -12.38 -44.02
N LEU A 342 41.18 -13.28 -43.50
CA LEU A 342 42.40 -13.75 -44.16
C LEU A 342 42.08 -14.50 -45.46
N SER A 343 41.06 -15.36 -45.47
CA SER A 343 40.58 -16.06 -46.67
C SER A 343 40.10 -15.08 -47.75
N ASP A 344 39.40 -14.02 -47.37
CA ASP A 344 38.90 -13.01 -48.32
C ASP A 344 39.97 -12.02 -48.81
N ILE A 345 41.11 -11.91 -48.11
CA ILE A 345 42.31 -11.23 -48.59
C ILE A 345 43.08 -12.14 -49.55
N GLU A 346 43.40 -13.38 -49.16
CA GLU A 346 44.16 -14.33 -50.00
C GLU A 346 43.49 -14.64 -51.35
N LYS A 347 42.14 -14.57 -51.43
CA LYS A 347 41.39 -14.66 -52.70
C LYS A 347 41.64 -13.49 -53.67
N LYS A 348 42.10 -12.33 -53.16
CA LYS A 348 42.31 -11.09 -53.92
C LYS A 348 43.80 -10.82 -54.17
N GLU A 349 44.63 -11.02 -53.14
CA GLU A 349 46.06 -10.74 -53.14
C GLU A 349 46.77 -11.69 -52.16
N ALA A 350 47.87 -12.31 -52.59
CA ALA A 350 48.60 -13.26 -51.74
C ALA A 350 49.37 -12.52 -50.62
N LEU A 351 48.97 -12.72 -49.36
CA LEU A 351 49.53 -11.99 -48.22
C LEU A 351 50.94 -12.48 -47.90
N THR A 352 51.94 -11.59 -47.97
CA THR A 352 53.33 -11.95 -47.61
C THR A 352 53.62 -11.55 -46.16
N ILE A 353 53.65 -12.55 -45.27
CA ILE A 353 54.03 -12.38 -43.87
C ILE A 353 55.56 -12.29 -43.80
N LYS A 354 56.08 -11.35 -43.01
CA LYS A 354 57.52 -11.14 -42.81
C LYS A 354 57.84 -11.13 -41.31
N PRO A 355 58.98 -11.72 -40.89
CA PRO A 355 59.55 -11.52 -39.55
C PRO A 355 59.68 -10.04 -39.19
N LEU A 356 59.47 -9.72 -37.91
CA LEU A 356 59.58 -8.38 -37.35
C LEU A 356 60.47 -8.38 -36.10
N SER A 357 61.30 -7.35 -35.96
CA SER A 357 62.11 -7.13 -34.75
C SER A 357 61.55 -5.97 -33.94
N CYS A 358 61.26 -6.22 -32.65
CA CYS A 358 60.86 -5.19 -31.69
C CYS A 358 61.87 -4.06 -31.54
N GLN A 359 63.18 -4.32 -31.75
CA GLN A 359 64.24 -3.31 -31.59
C GLN A 359 64.23 -2.28 -32.73
N ASN A 360 63.92 -2.71 -33.96
CA ASN A 360 63.99 -1.87 -35.16
C ASN A 360 62.67 -1.13 -35.46
N LEU A 361 61.61 -1.35 -34.64
CA LEU A 361 60.28 -0.73 -34.77
C LEU A 361 59.69 -0.76 -36.19
N GLN A 362 60.00 -1.81 -36.97
CA GLN A 362 59.51 -1.95 -38.34
C GLN A 362 58.01 -2.28 -38.33
N LYS A 363 57.24 -1.51 -39.09
CA LYS A 363 55.78 -1.62 -39.18
C LYS A 363 55.36 -2.76 -40.12
N SER A 364 54.33 -3.51 -39.72
CA SER A 364 53.79 -4.61 -40.51
C SER A 364 52.89 -4.15 -41.67
N ALA A 365 53.37 -4.35 -42.91
CA ALA A 365 52.56 -4.11 -44.11
C ALA A 365 51.35 -5.05 -44.21
N HIS A 366 51.53 -6.35 -43.90
CA HIS A 366 50.43 -7.32 -43.89
C HIS A 366 49.43 -7.03 -42.76
N GLY A 367 49.93 -6.57 -41.60
CA GLY A 367 49.10 -6.20 -40.46
C GLY A 367 48.23 -4.97 -40.72
N ALA A 368 48.73 -3.98 -41.46
CA ALA A 368 47.93 -2.84 -41.93
C ALA A 368 46.84 -3.25 -42.93
N GLN A 369 47.12 -4.18 -43.85
CA GLN A 369 46.12 -4.74 -44.77
C GLN A 369 45.01 -5.50 -44.00
N LEU A 370 45.40 -6.40 -43.08
CA LEU A 370 44.48 -7.15 -42.21
C LEU A 370 43.63 -6.22 -41.33
N SER A 371 44.24 -5.23 -40.67
CA SER A 371 43.57 -4.21 -39.86
C SER A 371 42.47 -3.48 -40.63
N LYS A 372 42.78 -3.03 -41.85
CA LYS A 372 41.84 -2.30 -42.73
C LYS A 372 40.65 -3.16 -43.15
N ALA A 373 40.86 -4.47 -43.34
CA ALA A 373 39.79 -5.42 -43.63
C ALA A 373 38.95 -5.73 -42.39
N LEU A 374 39.58 -6.05 -41.25
CA LEU A 374 38.92 -6.32 -39.97
C LEU A 374 38.04 -5.16 -39.49
N LYS A 375 38.47 -3.90 -39.68
CA LYS A 375 37.65 -2.72 -39.35
C LYS A 375 36.35 -2.61 -40.15
N LYS A 376 36.27 -3.25 -41.33
CA LYS A 376 35.11 -3.30 -42.23
C LYS A 376 34.45 -4.68 -42.31
N VAL A 377 34.83 -5.62 -41.45
CA VAL A 377 34.30 -6.99 -41.49
C VAL A 377 32.81 -7.01 -41.15
N HIS A 378 32.08 -7.85 -41.87
CA HIS A 378 30.65 -8.09 -41.66
C HIS A 378 30.44 -9.61 -41.66
N SER A 379 30.16 -10.18 -40.50
CA SER A 379 30.05 -11.63 -40.32
C SER A 379 28.73 -11.97 -39.61
N GLU A 380 27.81 -12.54 -40.38
CA GLU A 380 26.45 -12.89 -39.91
C GLU A 380 26.27 -14.38 -39.59
N VAL A 381 27.18 -15.25 -40.06
CA VAL A 381 26.98 -16.71 -40.06
C VAL A 381 28.15 -17.42 -39.36
N GLY A 382 27.81 -18.32 -38.42
CA GLY A 382 28.78 -19.25 -37.80
C GLY A 382 29.47 -18.76 -36.53
N LEU A 383 29.13 -17.57 -36.01
CA LEU A 383 29.66 -17.04 -34.75
C LEU A 383 28.76 -17.39 -33.55
N LEU A 384 29.38 -17.67 -32.40
CA LEU A 384 28.73 -18.12 -31.17
C LEU A 384 28.19 -16.95 -30.33
N SER A 385 28.86 -15.79 -30.35
CA SER A 385 28.42 -14.55 -29.70
C SER A 385 27.50 -13.67 -30.56
N GLY A 386 26.89 -14.27 -31.59
CA GLY A 386 26.05 -13.59 -32.58
C GLY A 386 26.83 -12.78 -33.62
N PRO A 387 26.12 -12.07 -34.51
CA PRO A 387 26.73 -11.36 -35.64
C PRO A 387 27.65 -10.21 -35.20
N ILE A 388 28.70 -9.96 -35.98
CA ILE A 388 29.67 -8.88 -35.78
C ILE A 388 29.76 -8.03 -37.05
N ASN A 389 29.31 -6.77 -36.94
CA ASN A 389 29.21 -5.80 -38.04
C ASN A 389 30.25 -4.69 -37.83
N GLY A 390 31.51 -5.11 -37.66
CA GLY A 390 32.67 -4.26 -37.47
C GLY A 390 32.86 -3.64 -36.08
N PHE A 391 33.94 -2.88 -35.96
CA PHE A 391 34.43 -2.30 -34.72
C PHE A 391 34.33 -0.77 -34.72
N ASP A 392 34.32 -0.16 -33.53
CA ASP A 392 34.32 1.28 -33.31
C ASP A 392 35.72 1.90 -33.51
N SER A 393 35.90 3.16 -33.10
CA SER A 393 37.20 3.86 -33.17
C SER A 393 38.23 3.36 -32.16
N TYR A 394 37.80 2.68 -31.10
CA TYR A 394 38.63 2.23 -29.97
C TYR A 394 38.91 0.72 -29.99
N GLY A 395 38.28 -0.03 -30.91
CA GLY A 395 38.45 -1.47 -31.05
C GLY A 395 37.38 -2.33 -30.41
N TYR A 396 36.30 -1.75 -29.87
CA TYR A 396 35.16 -2.53 -29.39
C TYR A 396 34.20 -2.88 -30.52
N ARG A 397 33.53 -4.04 -30.44
CA ARG A 397 32.44 -4.40 -31.38
C ARG A 397 31.29 -3.40 -31.32
N LYS A 398 30.79 -2.98 -32.49
CA LYS A 398 29.68 -2.00 -32.60
C LYS A 398 28.32 -2.57 -32.19
N ASN A 399 28.09 -3.83 -32.51
CA ASN A 399 26.82 -4.52 -32.29
C ASN A 399 27.02 -5.83 -31.52
N PHE A 400 26.05 -6.11 -30.67
CA PHE A 400 25.83 -7.38 -29.98
C PHE A 400 24.39 -7.40 -29.49
N GLN A 401 23.87 -8.58 -29.17
CA GLN A 401 22.59 -8.74 -28.49
C GLN A 401 22.85 -9.49 -27.19
N LEU A 402 22.48 -8.89 -26.06
CA LEU A 402 22.42 -9.62 -24.79
C LEU A 402 21.05 -10.27 -24.70
N LYS A 403 20.99 -11.55 -24.35
CA LYS A 403 19.78 -12.18 -23.84
C LYS A 403 19.70 -11.87 -22.35
N ILE A 404 18.49 -11.56 -21.88
CA ILE A 404 18.20 -11.41 -20.46
C ILE A 404 17.53 -12.71 -20.03
N VAL A 405 18.07 -13.31 -18.99
CA VAL A 405 17.67 -14.64 -18.53
C VAL A 405 17.26 -14.60 -17.06
N GLU A 406 16.31 -15.46 -16.71
CA GLU A 406 15.75 -15.60 -15.36
C GLU A 406 15.86 -17.06 -14.93
N LEU A 407 16.22 -17.32 -13.67
CA LEU A 407 16.35 -18.66 -13.12
C LEU A 407 14.96 -19.24 -12.82
N ASP A 408 14.62 -20.35 -13.47
CA ASP A 408 13.38 -21.09 -13.29
C ASP A 408 13.69 -22.50 -12.80
N GLU A 409 13.34 -22.79 -11.53
CA GLU A 409 13.67 -23.93 -10.65
C GLU A 409 15.12 -24.45 -10.63
N LYS A 410 15.68 -24.75 -11.80
CA LYS A 410 16.98 -25.41 -12.03
C LYS A 410 17.75 -24.85 -13.24
N ARG A 411 17.15 -24.02 -14.10
CA ARG A 411 17.76 -23.54 -15.36
C ARG A 411 17.37 -22.12 -15.73
N PHE A 412 18.24 -21.43 -16.45
CA PHE A 412 17.98 -20.09 -16.96
C PHE A 412 17.11 -20.10 -18.24
N ARG A 413 15.90 -19.54 -18.14
CA ARG A 413 15.00 -19.26 -19.29
C ARG A 413 15.27 -17.86 -19.85
N THR A 414 15.05 -17.65 -21.14
CA THR A 414 15.18 -16.31 -21.77
C THR A 414 13.90 -15.51 -21.59
N ILE A 415 13.97 -14.32 -20.98
CA ILE A 415 12.83 -13.43 -20.74
C ILE A 415 12.79 -12.21 -21.67
N GLY A 416 13.92 -11.87 -22.30
CA GLY A 416 14.00 -10.77 -23.24
C GLY A 416 15.38 -10.62 -23.87
N SER A 417 15.58 -9.51 -24.58
CA SER A 417 16.88 -9.15 -25.14
C SER A 417 17.10 -7.64 -25.16
N TRP A 418 18.38 -7.26 -25.11
CA TRP A 418 18.85 -5.88 -25.17
C TRP A 418 19.91 -5.74 -26.26
N SER A 419 19.98 -4.58 -26.91
CA SER A 419 21.03 -4.26 -27.88
C SER A 419 21.44 -2.78 -27.79
N PRO A 420 22.70 -2.42 -28.14
CA PRO A 420 23.16 -1.03 -28.09
C PRO A 420 22.37 -0.06 -28.99
N GLN A 421 21.71 -0.57 -30.03
CA GLN A 421 20.91 0.24 -30.97
C GLN A 421 19.61 0.75 -30.34
N PHE A 422 19.04 -0.01 -29.39
CA PHE A 422 17.81 0.32 -28.67
C PHE A 422 18.09 0.43 -27.16
N ALA A 423 19.18 1.13 -26.81
CA ALA A 423 19.75 1.10 -25.46
C ALA A 423 18.76 1.44 -24.32
N ASP A 424 17.75 2.28 -24.59
CA ASP A 424 16.80 2.77 -23.59
C ASP A 424 15.67 1.79 -23.21
N ARG A 425 15.51 0.66 -23.90
CA ARG A 425 14.41 -0.29 -23.66
C ARG A 425 14.88 -1.75 -23.72
N ILE A 426 14.12 -2.63 -23.09
CA ILE A 426 14.29 -4.10 -23.21
C ILE A 426 13.20 -4.68 -24.11
N ASN A 427 13.60 -5.47 -25.11
CA ASN A 427 12.67 -6.25 -25.92
C ASN A 427 12.32 -7.53 -25.16
N LEU A 428 11.26 -7.48 -24.34
CA LEU A 428 10.72 -8.63 -23.62
C LEU A 428 10.12 -9.65 -24.60
N THR A 429 10.42 -10.93 -24.38
CA THR A 429 9.85 -12.05 -25.16
C THR A 429 8.68 -12.74 -24.44
N VAL A 430 8.46 -12.41 -23.17
CA VAL A 430 7.37 -12.93 -22.33
C VAL A 430 6.28 -11.87 -22.21
N THR A 431 5.01 -12.27 -22.39
CA THR A 431 3.89 -11.32 -22.29
C THR A 431 3.53 -10.98 -20.84
N VAL A 432 2.75 -9.93 -20.63
CA VAL A 432 2.22 -9.58 -19.30
C VAL A 432 1.26 -10.66 -18.78
N GLU A 433 0.49 -11.28 -19.67
CA GLU A 433 -0.46 -12.36 -19.34
C GLU A 433 0.25 -13.64 -18.88
N ASP A 434 1.37 -14.00 -19.53
CA ASP A 434 2.23 -15.10 -19.08
C ASP A 434 2.77 -14.86 -17.67
N ARG A 435 3.22 -13.62 -17.37
CA ARG A 435 3.71 -13.24 -16.04
C ARG A 435 2.61 -13.26 -14.96
N ASP A 436 1.43 -12.74 -15.28
CA ASP A 436 0.30 -12.73 -14.32
C ASP A 436 -0.23 -14.16 -14.07
N THR A 437 -0.22 -15.05 -15.07
CA THR A 437 -0.60 -16.48 -14.88
C THR A 437 0.47 -17.28 -14.11
N GLU A 438 1.75 -17.04 -14.36
CA GLU A 438 2.85 -17.62 -13.59
C GLU A 438 2.83 -17.16 -12.12
N THR A 439 2.56 -15.87 -11.89
CA THR A 439 2.39 -15.31 -10.53
C THR A 439 1.23 -15.98 -9.79
N LYS A 440 0.10 -16.21 -10.46
CA LYS A 440 -1.04 -16.97 -9.90
C LYS A 440 -0.67 -18.40 -9.54
N ARG A 441 0.12 -19.10 -10.36
CA ARG A 441 0.62 -20.46 -10.03
C ARG A 441 1.54 -20.46 -8.81
N LYS A 442 2.42 -19.47 -8.68
CA LYS A 442 3.31 -19.31 -7.50
C LYS A 442 2.51 -19.04 -6.22
N ILE A 443 1.48 -18.19 -6.28
CA ILE A 443 0.56 -17.93 -5.16
C ILE A 443 -0.18 -19.20 -4.71
N GLN A 444 -0.58 -20.06 -5.65
CA GLN A 444 -1.30 -21.32 -5.35
C GLN A 444 -0.45 -22.37 -4.62
N GLN A 445 0.88 -22.31 -4.77
CA GLN A 445 1.82 -23.21 -4.10
C GLN A 445 2.30 -22.68 -2.74
N MET A 446 2.01 -21.43 -2.41
CA MET A 446 2.50 -20.74 -1.21
C MET A 446 1.48 -20.83 -0.06
N THR A 447 2.00 -21.07 1.15
CA THR A 447 1.23 -20.95 2.40
C THR A 447 1.61 -19.66 3.12
N PHE A 448 0.72 -18.66 3.12
CA PHE A 448 0.98 -17.36 3.74
C PHE A 448 0.90 -17.40 5.26
N ARG A 449 1.92 -16.90 5.96
CA ARG A 449 1.87 -16.65 7.41
C ARG A 449 1.23 -15.28 7.65
N VAL A 450 0.00 -15.30 8.16
CA VAL A 450 -0.81 -14.11 8.39
C VAL A 450 -0.77 -13.74 9.87
N VAL A 451 -0.20 -12.60 10.21
CA VAL A 451 -0.20 -12.09 11.58
C VAL A 451 -1.41 -11.20 11.83
N SER A 452 -1.98 -11.29 13.04
CA SER A 452 -3.10 -10.44 13.44
C SER A 452 -3.04 -10.07 14.93
N ARG A 453 -3.74 -9.00 15.32
CA ARG A 453 -3.87 -8.56 16.71
C ARG A 453 -5.17 -9.12 17.29
N LEU A 454 -5.11 -9.72 18.47
CA LEU A 454 -6.32 -10.20 19.17
C LEU A 454 -7.21 -9.01 19.56
N GLY A 455 -8.47 -9.05 19.13
CA GLY A 455 -9.48 -8.01 19.37
C GLY A 455 -10.80 -8.33 18.65
N ALA A 456 -11.92 -8.23 19.37
CA ALA A 456 -13.25 -8.42 18.79
C ALA A 456 -13.68 -7.18 17.97
N PRO A 457 -14.42 -7.34 16.85
CA PRO A 457 -14.83 -8.60 16.21
C PRO A 457 -13.86 -9.10 15.11
N TYR A 458 -12.65 -8.52 15.02
CA TYR A 458 -11.72 -8.78 13.91
C TYR A 458 -10.98 -10.11 14.02
N PHE A 459 -10.41 -10.41 15.19
CA PHE A 459 -9.64 -11.64 15.45
C PHE A 459 -9.79 -12.05 16.91
N ILE A 460 -10.62 -13.06 17.14
CA ILE A 460 -11.01 -13.61 18.45
C ILE A 460 -10.43 -15.02 18.56
N ARG A 461 -9.93 -15.38 19.74
CA ARG A 461 -9.58 -16.77 20.06
C ARG A 461 -10.84 -17.51 20.50
N LYS A 462 -11.13 -18.66 19.88
CA LYS A 462 -12.20 -19.54 20.32
C LYS A 462 -11.82 -20.23 21.63
N GLU A 463 -12.82 -20.46 22.46
CA GLU A 463 -12.71 -21.42 23.55
C GLU A 463 -12.74 -22.84 22.97
N ASP A 464 -11.87 -23.71 23.48
CA ASP A 464 -11.78 -25.10 23.02
C ASP A 464 -13.02 -25.88 23.50
N PRO A 465 -13.82 -26.52 22.60
CA PRO A 465 -14.96 -27.33 23.00
C PRO A 465 -14.54 -28.49 23.92
N PRO A 466 -15.36 -28.90 24.89
CA PRO A 466 -14.99 -29.96 25.84
C PRO A 466 -14.64 -31.26 25.10
N GLY A 467 -13.35 -31.64 25.19
CA GLY A 467 -12.79 -32.84 24.55
C GLY A 467 -12.07 -32.62 23.21
N ILE A 468 -12.08 -31.42 22.63
CA ILE A 468 -11.42 -31.12 21.34
C ILE A 468 -10.46 -29.94 21.49
N ILE A 469 -9.15 -30.20 21.41
CA ILE A 469 -8.13 -29.15 21.32
C ILE A 469 -8.03 -28.68 19.87
N LEU A 470 -8.44 -27.44 19.61
CA LEU A 470 -8.36 -26.83 18.28
C LEU A 470 -6.89 -26.60 17.88
N LYS A 471 -6.55 -26.82 16.61
CA LYS A 471 -5.18 -26.68 16.09
C LYS A 471 -5.14 -25.79 14.86
N GLY A 472 -3.98 -25.19 14.59
CA GLY A 472 -3.79 -24.32 13.42
C GLY A 472 -4.73 -23.10 13.44
N ASN A 473 -5.47 -22.92 12.34
CA ASN A 473 -6.40 -21.80 12.15
C ASN A 473 -7.69 -21.94 12.96
N ASP A 474 -8.16 -23.16 13.24
CA ASP A 474 -9.49 -23.38 13.81
C ASP A 474 -9.64 -22.87 15.25
N ARG A 475 -8.51 -22.60 15.92
CA ARG A 475 -8.38 -21.92 17.22
C ARG A 475 -8.94 -20.50 17.26
N TYR A 476 -9.18 -19.90 16.09
CA TYR A 476 -9.52 -18.49 15.96
C TYR A 476 -10.77 -18.30 15.09
N GLU A 477 -11.41 -17.14 15.26
CA GLU A 477 -12.48 -16.63 14.40
C GLU A 477 -12.45 -15.10 14.32
N GLY A 478 -13.35 -14.51 13.55
CA GLY A 478 -13.47 -13.07 13.38
C GLY A 478 -13.44 -12.62 11.93
N TYR A 479 -13.74 -11.34 11.72
CA TYR A 479 -13.82 -10.74 10.39
C TYR A 479 -12.54 -10.91 9.57
N SER A 480 -11.36 -10.75 10.17
CA SER A 480 -10.06 -10.84 9.48
C SER A 480 -9.78 -12.25 8.94
N MET A 481 -10.27 -13.29 9.62
CA MET A 481 -10.13 -14.66 9.14
C MET A 481 -11.11 -15.00 8.03
N ASP A 482 -12.38 -14.59 8.16
CA ASP A 482 -13.37 -14.83 7.12
C ASP A 482 -13.02 -14.04 5.84
N LEU A 483 -12.46 -12.83 5.97
CA LEU A 483 -11.87 -12.08 4.86
C LEU A 483 -10.76 -12.88 4.15
N MET A 484 -9.81 -13.45 4.90
CA MET A 484 -8.73 -14.26 4.29
C MET A 484 -9.25 -15.55 3.65
N LYS A 485 -10.28 -16.18 4.24
CA LYS A 485 -10.97 -17.33 3.61
C LYS A 485 -11.60 -16.94 2.28
N GLU A 486 -12.28 -15.79 2.18
CA GLU A 486 -12.87 -15.31 0.92
C GLU A 486 -11.79 -14.94 -0.14
N ILE A 487 -10.67 -14.34 0.28
CA ILE A 487 -9.53 -14.03 -0.60
C ILE A 487 -8.93 -15.32 -1.21
N CYS A 488 -8.68 -16.33 -0.37
CA CYS A 488 -8.08 -17.59 -0.80
C CYS A 488 -9.05 -18.62 -1.39
N LYS A 489 -10.32 -18.28 -1.65
CA LYS A 489 -11.24 -19.20 -2.34
C LYS A 489 -10.72 -19.62 -3.72
N PRO A 490 -11.11 -20.83 -4.21
CA PRO A 490 -10.72 -21.32 -5.53
C PRO A 490 -11.03 -20.36 -6.69
N ASN A 491 -12.13 -19.60 -6.58
CA ASN A 491 -12.59 -18.64 -7.60
C ASN A 491 -11.82 -17.30 -7.58
N ASN A 492 -10.84 -17.14 -6.69
CA ASN A 492 -10.01 -15.95 -6.50
C ASN A 492 -8.52 -16.32 -6.60
N LEU A 493 -7.80 -16.43 -5.47
CA LEU A 493 -6.36 -16.70 -5.45
C LEU A 493 -6.00 -18.17 -5.21
N ASN A 494 -6.92 -18.99 -4.69
CA ASN A 494 -6.71 -20.42 -4.37
C ASN A 494 -5.41 -20.67 -3.57
N CYS A 495 -5.24 -19.97 -2.44
CA CYS A 495 -4.04 -20.01 -1.59
C CYS A 495 -4.27 -20.73 -0.26
N SER A 496 -3.20 -21.23 0.36
CA SER A 496 -3.22 -21.66 1.76
C SER A 496 -2.68 -20.55 2.68
N PHE A 497 -3.09 -20.54 3.94
CA PHE A 497 -2.64 -19.56 4.92
C PHE A 497 -2.69 -20.09 6.36
N THR A 498 -1.89 -19.52 7.25
CA THR A 498 -1.83 -19.83 8.68
C THR A 498 -1.90 -18.54 9.50
N PHE A 499 -2.85 -18.45 10.44
CA PHE A 499 -2.99 -17.30 11.34
C PHE A 499 -2.17 -17.44 12.62
N GLU A 500 -1.37 -16.41 12.92
CA GLU A 500 -0.61 -16.29 14.16
C GLU A 500 -0.92 -14.95 14.87
N PRO A 501 -1.07 -14.93 16.20
CA PRO A 501 -1.20 -13.69 16.95
C PRO A 501 0.15 -12.97 17.03
N VAL A 502 0.12 -11.63 16.93
CA VAL A 502 1.32 -10.79 17.10
C VAL A 502 1.95 -10.98 18.48
N SER A 503 3.29 -11.07 18.49
CA SER A 503 4.09 -11.51 19.65
C SER A 503 3.90 -10.65 20.91
N ASP A 504 3.66 -9.35 20.74
CA ASP A 504 3.61 -8.34 21.81
C ASP A 504 2.22 -7.69 21.99
N GLY A 505 1.20 -8.15 21.25
CA GLY A 505 -0.16 -7.59 21.26
C GLY A 505 -0.33 -6.20 20.61
N MET A 506 0.74 -5.62 20.03
CA MET A 506 0.76 -4.24 19.56
C MET A 506 0.58 -4.13 18.04
N TYR A 507 -0.02 -3.02 17.59
CA TYR A 507 -0.16 -2.70 16.16
C TYR A 507 1.19 -2.43 15.48
N GLY A 508 2.09 -1.77 16.18
CA GLY A 508 3.39 -1.33 15.68
C GLY A 508 3.50 0.19 15.59
N ASN A 509 4.32 0.72 16.48
CA ASN A 509 4.71 2.13 16.55
C ASN A 509 6.23 2.20 16.37
N TYR A 510 6.71 3.33 15.86
CA TYR A 510 8.14 3.61 15.73
C TYR A 510 8.67 4.22 17.03
N ASP A 511 9.78 3.70 17.55
CA ASP A 511 10.52 4.32 18.65
C ASP A 511 11.67 5.17 18.08
N PRO A 512 11.64 6.51 18.22
CA PRO A 512 12.69 7.39 17.73
C PRO A 512 14.06 7.15 18.36
N ASN A 513 14.11 6.64 19.61
CA ASN A 513 15.35 6.44 20.35
C ASN A 513 16.08 5.18 19.88
N THR A 514 15.37 4.04 19.81
CA THR A 514 15.96 2.78 19.34
C THR A 514 15.98 2.64 17.82
N LYS A 515 15.30 3.54 17.08
CA LYS A 515 15.12 3.53 15.62
C LYS A 515 14.54 2.22 15.10
N LYS A 516 13.60 1.64 15.85
CA LYS A 516 12.98 0.34 15.56
C LYS A 516 11.46 0.40 15.66
N TRP A 517 10.83 -0.50 14.93
CA TRP A 517 9.40 -0.78 15.03
C TRP A 517 9.15 -1.91 16.03
N ASN A 518 7.96 -1.92 16.64
CA ASN A 518 7.39 -3.06 17.36
C ASN A 518 6.12 -3.60 16.65
N GLY A 519 5.39 -4.52 17.28
CA GLY A 519 4.10 -5.01 16.79
C GLY A 519 4.12 -5.68 15.42
N LEU A 520 2.96 -5.66 14.76
CA LEU A 520 2.75 -6.23 13.42
C LEU A 520 3.76 -5.68 12.41
N ILE A 521 4.06 -4.38 12.48
CA ILE A 521 5.01 -3.71 11.59
C ILE A 521 6.41 -4.34 11.70
N LYS A 522 6.85 -4.67 12.92
CA LYS A 522 8.13 -5.37 13.16
C LYS A 522 8.12 -6.79 12.58
N ASP A 523 7.06 -7.55 12.83
CA ASP A 523 6.96 -8.94 12.37
C ASP A 523 6.93 -9.04 10.83
N LEU A 524 6.42 -8.01 10.13
CA LEU A 524 6.53 -7.84 8.67
C LEU A 524 7.96 -7.45 8.23
N ILE A 525 8.58 -6.44 8.83
CA ILE A 525 9.94 -5.97 8.47
C ILE A 525 11.00 -7.07 8.69
N GLU A 526 10.83 -7.90 9.72
CA GLU A 526 11.73 -9.02 10.04
C GLU A 526 11.38 -10.32 9.26
N PHE A 527 10.41 -10.30 8.35
CA PHE A 527 9.92 -11.46 7.57
C PHE A 527 9.50 -12.67 8.44
N ARG A 528 8.96 -12.40 9.63
CA ARG A 528 8.34 -13.42 10.48
C ARG A 528 6.95 -13.78 9.97
N ALA A 529 6.21 -12.77 9.53
CA ALA A 529 4.93 -12.89 8.86
C ALA A 529 5.03 -12.36 7.42
N ASP A 530 4.22 -12.93 6.53
CA ASP A 530 4.18 -12.59 5.10
C ASP A 530 3.09 -11.55 4.80
N LEU A 531 2.05 -11.51 5.64
CA LEU A 531 0.93 -10.57 5.56
C LEU A 531 0.43 -10.24 6.97
N ALA A 532 -0.10 -9.04 7.18
CA ALA A 532 -0.86 -8.68 8.39
C ALA A 532 -2.31 -8.36 8.03
N VAL A 533 -3.28 -9.04 8.65
CA VAL A 533 -4.72 -8.85 8.39
C VAL A 533 -5.44 -8.56 9.70
N CYS A 534 -5.75 -7.28 9.94
CA CYS A 534 -6.37 -6.75 11.16
C CYS A 534 -6.90 -5.33 10.91
N ASP A 535 -7.43 -4.70 11.95
CA ASP A 535 -7.91 -3.31 12.01
C ASP A 535 -6.78 -2.27 12.15
N LEU A 536 -5.67 -2.47 11.45
CA LEU A 536 -4.49 -1.60 11.53
C LEU A 536 -4.69 -0.28 10.77
N THR A 537 -4.73 0.84 11.50
CA THR A 537 -4.84 2.19 10.91
C THR A 537 -3.61 2.57 10.08
N ILE A 538 -3.88 3.10 8.89
CA ILE A 538 -2.90 3.50 7.88
C ILE A 538 -2.35 4.90 8.20
N THR A 539 -1.12 4.99 8.72
CA THR A 539 -0.45 6.27 9.04
C THR A 539 0.74 6.52 8.11
N TYR A 540 1.18 7.78 8.00
CA TYR A 540 2.36 8.15 7.18
C TYR A 540 3.61 7.38 7.60
N GLU A 541 3.91 7.35 8.91
CA GLU A 541 5.09 6.66 9.44
C GLU A 541 5.06 5.16 9.12
N ARG A 542 3.93 4.48 9.33
CA ARG A 542 3.83 3.04 9.03
C ARG A 542 4.03 2.77 7.53
N LYS A 543 3.56 3.69 6.67
CA LYS A 543 3.74 3.67 5.22
C LYS A 543 5.18 3.94 4.75
N THR A 544 6.07 4.51 5.56
CA THR A 544 7.49 4.60 5.17
C THR A 544 8.26 3.31 5.42
N ALA A 545 7.75 2.43 6.29
CA ALA A 545 8.45 1.24 6.78
C ALA A 545 7.86 -0.07 6.21
N VAL A 546 6.55 -0.22 6.31
CA VAL A 546 5.74 -1.15 5.51
C VAL A 546 4.78 -0.29 4.71
N ASP A 547 3.65 -0.84 4.29
CA ASP A 547 2.71 -0.17 3.40
C ASP A 547 1.33 -0.92 3.74
N PHE A 548 0.19 -0.74 3.04
CA PHE A 548 -1.15 -1.34 3.32
C PHE A 548 -2.06 -1.49 2.07
N THR A 549 -2.69 -2.65 1.74
CA THR A 549 -3.61 -2.87 0.58
C THR A 549 -4.66 -1.76 0.37
N VAL A 550 -5.45 -1.82 -0.72
CA VAL A 550 -6.70 -1.03 -0.76
C VAL A 550 -7.52 -1.28 0.52
N PRO A 551 -8.08 -0.23 1.15
CA PRO A 551 -8.78 -0.37 2.42
C PRO A 551 -10.08 -1.14 2.24
N PHE A 552 -10.22 -2.28 2.91
CA PHE A 552 -11.44 -3.11 2.87
C PHE A 552 -12.58 -2.53 3.72
N MET A 553 -12.29 -1.57 4.61
CA MET A 553 -13.27 -0.87 5.42
C MET A 553 -12.82 0.58 5.64
N THR A 554 -13.73 1.54 5.42
CA THR A 554 -13.53 2.95 5.75
C THR A 554 -14.19 3.26 7.10
N LEU A 555 -13.38 3.75 8.04
CA LEU A 555 -13.79 4.18 9.37
C LEU A 555 -13.25 5.59 9.62
N GLY A 556 -14.07 6.44 10.24
CA GLY A 556 -13.62 7.72 10.78
C GLY A 556 -13.33 7.61 12.28
N ILE A 557 -12.73 8.65 12.85
CA ILE A 557 -12.72 8.83 14.31
C ILE A 557 -14.17 9.17 14.71
N SER A 558 -14.78 8.37 15.57
CA SER A 558 -16.10 8.63 16.15
C SER A 558 -15.99 8.80 17.67
N ILE A 559 -16.83 9.66 18.23
CA ILE A 559 -16.91 9.90 19.67
C ILE A 559 -18.04 9.04 20.23
N LEU A 560 -17.68 8.09 21.11
CA LEU A 560 -18.66 7.35 21.90
C LEU A 560 -18.92 8.14 23.20
N TYR A 561 -20.15 8.59 23.40
CA TYR A 561 -20.62 9.20 24.64
C TYR A 561 -21.85 8.46 25.15
N ALA A 562 -22.11 8.52 26.46
CA ALA A 562 -23.29 7.92 27.04
C ALA A 562 -24.56 8.65 26.56
N LYS A 563 -25.58 7.89 26.14
CA LYS A 563 -26.89 8.46 25.78
C LYS A 563 -27.44 9.23 26.98
N ALA A 564 -27.86 10.48 26.77
CA ALA A 564 -28.51 11.27 27.80
C ALA A 564 -29.74 10.54 28.34
N ILE A 565 -29.84 10.41 29.65
CA ILE A 565 -30.99 9.79 30.33
C ILE A 565 -32.14 10.81 30.28
N LYS A 566 -33.34 10.37 29.89
CA LYS A 566 -34.54 11.21 29.84
C LYS A 566 -34.84 11.74 31.25
N GLU A 567 -34.74 13.04 31.45
CA GLU A 567 -35.09 13.68 32.73
C GLU A 567 -36.60 13.49 33.00
N PRO A 568 -37.01 13.21 34.25
CA PRO A 568 -38.41 13.05 34.60
C PRO A 568 -39.15 14.41 34.46
N PRO A 569 -40.43 14.42 34.05
CA PRO A 569 -41.18 15.66 33.90
C PRO A 569 -41.34 16.37 35.25
N GLU A 570 -41.13 17.69 35.25
CA GLU A 570 -41.32 18.51 36.44
C GLU A 570 -42.81 18.61 36.83
N LEU A 571 -43.07 18.63 38.13
CA LEU A 571 -44.44 18.64 38.68
C LEU A 571 -45.23 19.90 38.30
N LEU A 572 -44.56 21.03 38.01
CA LEU A 572 -45.16 22.27 37.50
C LEU A 572 -45.03 22.43 35.97
N SER A 573 -44.83 21.33 35.23
CA SER A 573 -44.65 21.35 33.77
C SER A 573 -45.78 22.03 33.00
N PHE A 574 -47.00 22.08 33.55
CA PHE A 574 -48.12 22.82 32.98
C PHE A 574 -47.91 24.35 32.92
N SER A 575 -46.94 24.92 33.66
CA SER A 575 -46.64 26.36 33.61
C SER A 575 -45.68 26.75 32.48
N HIS A 576 -44.86 25.82 31.97
CA HIS A 576 -43.85 26.03 30.92
C HIS A 576 -44.35 26.49 29.54
N PRO A 577 -45.60 26.27 29.09
CA PRO A 577 -46.10 26.77 27.79
C PRO A 577 -46.07 28.30 27.62
N LEU A 578 -45.92 29.05 28.70
CA LEU A 578 -45.68 30.50 28.71
C LEU A 578 -44.50 30.80 29.65
N SER A 579 -43.62 31.74 29.27
CA SER A 579 -42.53 32.15 30.16
C SER A 579 -43.05 32.86 31.40
N LEU A 580 -42.26 32.83 32.47
CA LEU A 580 -42.55 33.52 33.73
C LEU A 580 -42.81 35.02 33.50
N ASP A 581 -42.11 35.65 32.55
CA ASP A 581 -42.33 37.05 32.17
C ASP A 581 -43.75 37.29 31.66
N VAL A 582 -44.27 36.40 30.79
CA VAL A 582 -45.65 36.50 30.29
C VAL A 582 -46.64 36.37 31.43
N TRP A 583 -46.42 35.45 32.38
CA TRP A 583 -47.27 35.33 33.57
C TRP A 583 -47.29 36.61 34.42
N LEU A 584 -46.15 37.30 34.59
CA LEU A 584 -46.08 38.59 35.29
C LEU A 584 -46.81 39.71 34.51
N TYR A 585 -46.65 39.78 33.19
CA TYR A 585 -47.40 40.73 32.35
C TYR A 585 -48.92 40.49 32.42
N MET A 586 -49.36 39.23 32.45
CA MET A 586 -50.78 38.88 32.60
C MET A 586 -51.35 39.33 33.95
N PHE A 587 -50.61 39.12 35.05
CA PHE A 587 -51.04 39.56 36.38
C PHE A 587 -51.11 41.10 36.49
N THR A 588 -50.13 41.81 35.93
CA THR A 588 -50.15 43.29 35.93
C THR A 588 -51.28 43.85 35.07
N ALA A 589 -51.54 43.27 33.88
CA ALA A 589 -52.67 43.64 33.03
C ALA A 589 -54.02 43.44 33.73
N TYR A 590 -54.20 42.32 34.45
CA TYR A 590 -55.39 42.04 35.27
C TYR A 590 -55.65 43.11 36.35
N LEU A 591 -54.61 43.62 37.03
CA LEU A 591 -54.78 44.69 38.01
C LEU A 591 -55.15 46.02 37.33
N ILE A 592 -54.47 46.38 36.23
CA ILE A 592 -54.71 47.62 35.49
C ILE A 592 -56.13 47.67 34.93
N ILE A 593 -56.62 46.58 34.32
CA ILE A 593 -57.97 46.54 33.75
C ILE A 593 -59.06 46.58 34.84
N SER A 594 -58.81 45.95 36.00
CA SER A 594 -59.75 45.99 37.13
C SER A 594 -59.91 47.39 37.71
N ILE A 595 -58.79 48.14 37.82
CA ILE A 595 -58.81 49.56 38.21
C ILE A 595 -59.48 50.42 37.11
N THR A 596 -59.21 50.14 35.83
CA THR A 596 -59.80 50.88 34.70
C THR A 596 -61.32 50.72 34.65
N ILE A 597 -61.84 49.50 34.81
CA ILE A 597 -63.29 49.24 34.90
C ILE A 597 -63.89 49.95 36.11
N PHE A 598 -63.24 49.90 37.29
CA PHE A 598 -63.69 50.62 38.49
C PHE A 598 -63.80 52.14 38.25
N LEU A 599 -62.79 52.76 37.63
CA LEU A 599 -62.80 54.20 37.33
C LEU A 599 -63.89 54.56 36.30
N VAL A 600 -63.99 53.80 35.20
CA VAL A 600 -64.99 54.05 34.14
C VAL A 600 -66.42 53.85 34.65
N ALA A 601 -66.67 52.80 35.42
CA ALA A 601 -67.98 52.53 36.04
C ALA A 601 -68.36 53.57 37.11
N ARG A 602 -67.39 54.24 37.74
CA ARG A 602 -67.67 55.35 38.66
C ARG A 602 -68.01 56.66 37.95
N LEU A 603 -67.36 56.92 36.81
CA LEU A 603 -67.58 58.12 35.99
C LEU A 603 -68.86 58.06 35.15
N ASN A 604 -69.33 56.87 34.77
CA ASN A 604 -70.47 56.68 33.89
C ASN A 604 -71.81 56.70 34.66
N PRO A 605 -72.74 57.65 34.41
CA PRO A 605 -74.02 57.71 35.11
C PRO A 605 -74.89 56.46 34.94
N ASN A 606 -74.75 55.73 33.83
CA ASN A 606 -75.59 54.56 33.51
C ASN A 606 -75.26 53.29 34.31
N ASP A 607 -74.14 53.27 35.05
CA ASP A 607 -73.75 52.16 35.94
C ASP A 607 -74.13 52.44 37.42
N TRP A 608 -74.89 53.51 37.68
CA TRP A 608 -75.46 53.83 38.99
C TRP A 608 -76.93 53.41 39.04
N GLU A 609 -77.30 52.70 40.10
CA GLU A 609 -78.63 52.08 40.23
C GLU A 609 -79.39 52.60 41.45
N ASN A 610 -80.72 52.55 41.35
CA ASN A 610 -81.61 52.87 42.46
C ASN A 610 -81.80 51.62 43.35
N PRO A 611 -81.41 51.65 44.63
CA PRO A 611 -81.56 50.49 45.52
C PRO A 611 -83.03 50.12 45.81
N HIS A 612 -84.00 51.00 45.50
CA HIS A 612 -85.42 50.79 45.74
C HIS A 612 -86.25 51.01 44.47
N PRO A 613 -86.54 49.95 43.68
CA PRO A 613 -87.25 50.03 42.40
C PRO A 613 -88.64 50.70 42.47
N CYS A 614 -89.27 50.72 43.65
CA CYS A 614 -90.60 51.30 43.86
C CYS A 614 -90.60 52.82 44.10
N ASN A 615 -89.43 53.48 44.22
CA ASN A 615 -89.35 54.93 44.37
C ASN A 615 -88.78 55.56 43.07
N PRO A 616 -89.57 56.30 42.27
CA PRO A 616 -89.09 56.92 41.04
C PRO A 616 -88.13 58.11 41.25
N SER A 617 -88.00 58.62 42.49
CA SER A 617 -87.11 59.74 42.84
C SER A 617 -86.25 59.39 44.06
N PRO A 618 -85.17 58.60 43.91
CA PRO A 618 -84.28 58.25 45.01
C PRO A 618 -83.40 59.43 45.45
N GLN A 619 -83.17 59.56 46.75
CA GLN A 619 -82.22 60.54 47.30
C GLN A 619 -80.75 60.08 47.20
N THR A 620 -80.50 58.80 46.91
CA THR A 620 -79.18 58.18 46.79
C THR A 620 -79.18 57.12 45.69
N LEU A 621 -78.19 57.14 44.80
CA LEU A 621 -77.89 56.02 43.91
C LEU A 621 -76.72 55.21 44.46
N GLU A 622 -76.77 53.90 44.28
CA GLU A 622 -75.69 52.98 44.62
C GLU A 622 -74.96 52.52 43.35
N ASN A 623 -73.65 52.25 43.48
CA ASN A 623 -72.85 51.74 42.38
C ASN A 623 -72.32 50.36 42.76
N ILE A 624 -72.71 49.34 42.00
CA ILE A 624 -72.40 47.93 42.25
C ILE A 624 -70.91 47.63 42.00
N TRP A 625 -70.21 48.48 41.22
CA TRP A 625 -68.80 48.34 40.89
C TRP A 625 -67.89 48.83 42.02
N SER A 626 -67.65 47.95 42.98
CA SER A 626 -66.51 48.05 43.91
C SER A 626 -65.27 47.41 43.30
N ILE A 627 -64.06 47.79 43.75
CA ILE A 627 -62.80 47.18 43.27
C ILE A 627 -62.78 45.65 43.41
N ARG A 628 -63.44 45.10 44.45
CA ARG A 628 -63.59 43.64 44.64
C ARG A 628 -64.44 43.01 43.54
N ASN A 629 -65.54 43.67 43.18
CA ASN A 629 -66.46 43.21 42.13
C ASN A 629 -65.85 43.36 40.73
N CYS A 630 -65.05 44.41 40.50
CA CYS A 630 -64.26 44.58 39.28
C CYS A 630 -63.20 43.47 39.12
N CYS A 631 -62.43 43.19 40.18
CA CYS A 631 -61.49 42.06 40.20
C CYS A 631 -62.19 40.70 40.00
N TRP A 632 -63.40 40.52 40.53
CA TRP A 632 -64.18 39.29 40.34
C TRP A 632 -64.65 39.11 38.89
N LEU A 633 -65.14 40.17 38.24
CA LEU A 633 -65.48 40.18 36.80
C LEU A 633 -64.25 39.81 35.94
N THR A 634 -63.10 40.46 36.18
CA THR A 634 -61.90 40.30 35.35
C THR A 634 -61.24 38.93 35.56
N LEU A 635 -61.28 38.38 36.78
CA LEU A 635 -60.84 37.03 37.12
C LEU A 635 -61.76 35.96 36.52
N GLY A 636 -63.09 36.11 36.66
CA GLY A 636 -64.06 35.19 36.05
C GLY A 636 -63.89 35.11 34.53
N SER A 637 -63.70 36.27 33.89
CA SER A 637 -63.36 36.36 32.46
C SER A 637 -62.13 35.51 32.12
N PHE A 638 -61.04 35.61 32.91
CA PHE A 638 -59.79 34.84 32.71
C PHE A 638 -60.00 33.32 32.83
N MET A 639 -60.93 32.88 33.67
CA MET A 639 -61.32 31.47 33.81
C MET A 639 -62.32 31.00 32.74
N ALA A 640 -62.66 31.85 31.76
CA ALA A 640 -63.75 31.66 30.80
C ALA A 640 -65.13 31.41 31.47
N GLN A 641 -65.32 31.95 32.68
CA GLN A 641 -66.56 31.85 33.45
C GLN A 641 -67.31 33.19 33.42
N GLY A 642 -68.62 33.13 33.14
CA GLY A 642 -69.49 34.29 33.25
C GLY A 642 -69.64 34.74 34.71
N CYS A 643 -69.98 36.01 34.91
CA CYS A 643 -70.30 36.58 36.22
C CYS A 643 -71.72 37.14 36.23
N ASP A 644 -72.39 37.08 37.39
CA ASP A 644 -73.77 37.55 37.54
C ASP A 644 -73.92 39.09 37.41
N ILE A 645 -72.82 39.82 37.54
CA ILE A 645 -72.76 41.29 37.40
C ILE A 645 -72.28 41.69 36.01
N LEU A 646 -73.14 42.33 35.21
CA LEU A 646 -72.81 42.76 33.84
C LEU A 646 -72.77 44.30 33.73
N PRO A 647 -71.79 44.89 33.01
CA PRO A 647 -71.72 46.34 32.81
C PRO A 647 -72.91 46.84 31.99
N LYS A 648 -73.53 47.94 32.44
CA LYS A 648 -74.70 48.56 31.78
C LYS A 648 -74.28 49.70 30.87
N GLY A 649 -73.32 50.51 31.32
CA GLY A 649 -72.77 51.62 30.57
C GLY A 649 -71.98 51.21 29.31
N ILE A 650 -72.16 51.95 28.21
CA ILE A 650 -71.52 51.64 26.92
C ILE A 650 -69.98 51.65 26.98
N SER A 651 -69.38 52.62 27.67
CA SER A 651 -67.92 52.71 27.87
C SER A 651 -67.39 51.53 28.68
N THR A 652 -68.11 51.13 29.72
CA THR A 652 -67.78 50.02 30.62
C THR A 652 -67.88 48.68 29.88
N ARG A 653 -68.87 48.53 29.00
CA ARG A 653 -69.00 47.40 28.07
C ARG A 653 -67.86 47.32 27.06
N LEU A 654 -67.40 48.45 26.51
CA LEU A 654 -66.28 48.47 25.57
C LEU A 654 -64.98 48.00 26.22
N VAL A 655 -64.69 48.47 27.44
CA VAL A 655 -63.51 48.03 28.21
C VAL A 655 -63.60 46.54 28.55
N ALA A 656 -64.77 46.04 28.96
CA ALA A 656 -65.01 44.62 29.22
C ALA A 656 -64.88 43.76 27.94
N ALA A 657 -65.41 44.21 26.80
CA ALA A 657 -65.31 43.50 25.53
C ALA A 657 -63.87 43.38 25.03
N MET A 658 -63.06 44.44 25.16
CA MET A 658 -61.63 44.39 24.83
C MET A 658 -60.87 43.44 25.77
N TRP A 659 -61.22 43.40 27.06
CA TRP A 659 -60.67 42.43 28.02
C TRP A 659 -61.03 40.99 27.63
N TRP A 660 -62.28 40.71 27.29
CA TRP A 660 -62.72 39.39 26.84
C TRP A 660 -62.00 38.92 25.57
N PHE A 661 -61.80 39.82 24.60
CA PHE A 661 -61.05 39.51 23.37
C PHE A 661 -59.57 39.18 23.66
N PHE A 662 -58.91 39.98 24.53
CA PHE A 662 -57.53 39.71 24.96
C PHE A 662 -57.40 38.36 25.67
N VAL A 663 -58.29 38.06 26.62
CA VAL A 663 -58.31 36.79 27.35
C VAL A 663 -58.53 35.60 26.41
N LEU A 664 -59.43 35.72 25.43
CA LEU A 664 -59.70 34.66 24.45
C LEU A 664 -58.42 34.30 23.67
N ILE A 665 -57.66 35.30 23.21
CA ILE A 665 -56.37 35.08 22.54
C ILE A 665 -55.38 34.38 23.47
N MET A 666 -55.25 34.85 24.71
CA MET A 666 -54.27 34.29 25.65
C MET A 666 -54.58 32.83 26.04
N ILE A 667 -55.87 32.47 26.21
CA ILE A 667 -56.27 31.08 26.43
C ILE A 667 -55.95 30.22 25.20
N ALA A 668 -56.23 30.70 23.98
CA ALA A 668 -55.94 29.97 22.75
C ALA A 668 -54.44 29.77 22.51
N CYS A 669 -53.60 30.76 22.83
CA CYS A 669 -52.14 30.63 22.77
C CYS A 669 -51.62 29.63 23.80
N TYR A 670 -52.16 29.64 25.03
CA TYR A 670 -51.77 28.67 26.06
C TYR A 670 -52.13 27.23 25.68
N THR A 671 -53.34 26.98 25.15
CA THR A 671 -53.73 25.62 24.71
C THR A 671 -52.94 25.13 23.51
N ALA A 672 -52.62 26.01 22.54
CA ALA A 672 -51.76 25.68 21.41
C ALA A 672 -50.32 25.33 21.87
N ASN A 673 -49.71 26.17 22.71
CA ASN A 673 -48.35 25.94 23.21
C ASN A 673 -48.27 24.71 24.13
N MET A 674 -49.28 24.46 24.96
CA MET A 674 -49.36 23.25 25.78
C MET A 674 -49.40 21.99 24.90
N THR A 675 -50.23 22.01 23.85
CA THR A 675 -50.33 20.87 22.92
C THR A 675 -48.99 20.62 22.23
N ALA A 676 -48.33 21.67 21.73
CA ALA A 676 -46.99 21.57 21.14
C ALA A 676 -45.95 21.00 22.14
N PHE A 677 -45.95 21.50 23.38
CA PHE A 677 -45.03 21.07 24.43
C PHE A 677 -45.23 19.59 24.82
N LEU A 678 -46.48 19.13 24.89
CA LEU A 678 -46.81 17.72 25.16
C LEU A 678 -46.44 16.79 23.99
N THR A 679 -46.43 17.28 22.75
CA THR A 679 -46.01 16.50 21.56
C THR A 679 -44.51 16.51 21.29
N MET A 680 -43.75 17.44 21.88
CA MET A 680 -42.29 17.53 21.67
C MET A 680 -41.53 16.78 22.76
N GLU A 681 -41.10 15.55 22.45
CA GLU A 681 -40.03 14.92 23.23
C GLU A 681 -38.73 15.73 23.08
N ARG A 682 -38.29 16.37 24.16
CA ARG A 682 -36.99 17.05 24.20
C ARG A 682 -35.85 16.03 24.17
N MET A 683 -35.41 15.66 22.98
CA MET A 683 -34.02 15.25 22.76
C MET A 683 -33.13 16.44 23.14
N GLY A 684 -32.25 16.28 24.14
CA GLY A 684 -31.23 17.27 24.44
C GLY A 684 -30.26 17.44 23.27
N PRO A 685 -29.57 18.59 23.14
CA PRO A 685 -28.66 18.83 22.03
C PRO A 685 -27.52 17.79 22.06
N THR A 686 -27.52 16.92 21.06
CA THR A 686 -26.41 16.00 20.82
C THR A 686 -25.20 16.78 20.29
N ILE A 687 -23.99 16.33 20.62
CA ILE A 687 -22.77 16.90 20.01
C ILE A 687 -22.75 16.41 18.55
N GLU A 688 -23.17 17.26 17.63
CA GLU A 688 -23.47 16.85 16.24
C GLU A 688 -22.26 16.82 15.30
N SER A 689 -21.19 17.59 15.55
CA SER A 689 -20.06 17.61 14.62
C SER A 689 -18.68 17.77 15.23
N ALA A 690 -17.70 17.30 14.45
CA ALA A 690 -16.27 17.43 14.72
C ALA A 690 -15.64 18.57 13.87
N GLU A 691 -16.42 19.58 13.46
CA GLU A 691 -15.91 20.72 12.67
C GLU A 691 -14.74 21.43 13.37
N ASP A 692 -14.74 21.52 14.71
CA ASP A 692 -13.65 22.12 15.50
C ASP A 692 -12.31 21.34 15.44
N LEU A 693 -12.29 20.14 14.86
CA LEU A 693 -11.06 19.39 14.55
C LEU A 693 -10.73 19.37 13.04
N ALA A 694 -11.53 20.00 12.18
CA ALA A 694 -11.48 19.86 10.71
C ALA A 694 -10.34 20.63 10.01
N ALA A 695 -9.20 20.83 10.68
CA ALA A 695 -8.03 21.53 10.16
C ALA A 695 -6.87 20.59 9.76
N GLN A 696 -7.13 19.37 9.28
CA GLN A 696 -6.08 18.56 8.64
C GLN A 696 -6.58 17.65 7.52
N ASN A 697 -5.82 17.62 6.42
CA ASN A 697 -6.15 16.92 5.18
C ASN A 697 -5.05 15.92 4.79
N LYS A 698 -5.44 14.90 4.00
CA LYS A 698 -4.60 13.94 3.23
C LYS A 698 -3.76 12.89 3.98
N ILE A 699 -4.17 11.62 3.86
CA ILE A 699 -3.26 10.46 3.77
C ILE A 699 -3.70 9.52 2.62
N LYS A 700 -2.74 8.88 1.94
CA LYS A 700 -2.94 7.85 0.89
C LYS A 700 -2.08 6.60 1.17
N TYR A 701 -2.59 5.42 0.80
CA TYR A 701 -2.29 4.06 1.30
C TYR A 701 -1.07 3.32 0.67
N GLY A 702 -0.79 2.07 1.07
CA GLY A 702 0.43 1.29 0.73
C GLY A 702 0.29 -0.18 0.17
N CYS A 703 1.20 -1.13 0.44
CA CYS A 703 1.04 -2.61 0.73
C CYS A 703 2.13 -3.33 1.63
N VAL A 704 3.30 -3.72 1.11
CA VAL A 704 4.60 -3.90 1.84
C VAL A 704 5.62 -3.39 0.82
N LYS A 705 6.66 -2.67 1.23
CA LYS A 705 7.48 -1.89 0.27
C LYS A 705 8.04 -2.81 -0.83
N ASP A 706 7.58 -2.58 -2.05
CA ASP A 706 7.90 -3.34 -3.27
C ASP A 706 7.51 -4.85 -3.25
N ALA A 707 6.50 -5.25 -2.45
CA ALA A 707 6.05 -6.64 -2.34
C ALA A 707 5.30 -7.16 -3.60
N PRO A 708 5.67 -8.33 -4.15
CA PRO A 708 5.19 -8.81 -5.46
C PRO A 708 3.69 -9.13 -5.50
N TYR A 709 3.11 -9.61 -4.40
CA TYR A 709 1.71 -10.07 -4.36
C TYR A 709 0.69 -8.92 -4.19
N ARG A 710 1.13 -7.68 -3.94
CA ARG A 710 0.28 -6.49 -3.72
C ARG A 710 -0.83 -6.34 -4.76
N LYS A 711 -0.49 -6.48 -6.04
CA LYS A 711 -1.42 -6.31 -7.17
C LYS A 711 -2.56 -7.34 -7.07
N SER A 712 -2.22 -8.61 -6.90
CA SER A 712 -3.18 -9.72 -6.83
C SER A 712 -4.11 -9.63 -5.61
N PHE A 713 -3.61 -9.21 -4.44
CA PHE A 713 -4.45 -8.96 -3.27
C PHE A 713 -5.38 -7.76 -3.47
N ASN A 714 -4.91 -6.67 -4.08
CA ASN A 714 -5.75 -5.50 -4.38
C ASN A 714 -6.88 -5.87 -5.37
N GLU A 715 -6.58 -6.60 -6.44
CA GLU A 715 -7.58 -7.08 -7.40
C GLU A 715 -8.64 -7.98 -6.72
N ALA A 716 -8.21 -8.89 -5.84
CA ALA A 716 -9.12 -9.74 -5.08
C ALA A 716 -10.04 -8.93 -4.14
N ILE A 717 -9.52 -7.91 -3.46
CA ILE A 717 -10.32 -7.05 -2.56
C ILE A 717 -11.31 -6.18 -3.34
N LEU A 718 -10.89 -5.60 -4.48
CA LEU A 718 -11.78 -4.81 -5.35
C LEU A 718 -12.94 -5.68 -5.88
N LYS A 719 -12.65 -6.89 -6.36
CA LYS A 719 -13.68 -7.85 -6.80
C LYS A 719 -14.66 -8.21 -5.66
N MET A 720 -14.18 -8.41 -4.43
CA MET A 720 -15.05 -8.65 -3.27
C MET A 720 -15.90 -7.43 -2.88
N GLN A 721 -15.40 -6.22 -3.13
CA GLN A 721 -16.14 -4.97 -2.92
C GLN A 721 -17.27 -4.83 -3.94
N GLU A 722 -16.98 -5.05 -5.24
CA GLU A 722 -17.95 -5.06 -6.34
C GLU A 722 -19.05 -6.13 -6.14
N MET A 723 -18.66 -7.32 -5.67
CA MET A 723 -19.60 -8.41 -5.36
C MET A 723 -20.34 -8.26 -4.02
N GLY A 724 -20.17 -7.14 -3.29
CA GLY A 724 -20.84 -6.89 -2.00
C GLY A 724 -20.42 -7.81 -0.85
N VAL A 725 -19.41 -8.66 -1.02
CA VAL A 725 -18.96 -9.66 -0.03
C VAL A 725 -18.47 -8.98 1.25
N LEU A 726 -17.77 -7.85 1.13
CA LEU A 726 -17.27 -7.08 2.27
C LEU A 726 -18.41 -6.53 3.16
N VAL A 727 -19.54 -6.12 2.55
CA VAL A 727 -20.73 -5.65 3.27
C VAL A 727 -21.37 -6.80 4.02
N ARG A 728 -21.57 -7.95 3.37
CA ARG A 728 -22.11 -9.16 4.01
C ARG A 728 -21.26 -9.64 5.19
N LEU A 729 -19.93 -9.64 5.05
CA LEU A 729 -19.03 -9.97 6.17
C LEU A 729 -19.12 -8.95 7.31
N LYS A 730 -19.30 -7.66 7.01
CA LYS A 730 -19.49 -6.62 8.03
C LYS A 730 -20.81 -6.84 8.78
N ASP A 731 -21.91 -7.06 8.07
CA ASP A 731 -23.22 -7.30 8.70
C ASP A 731 -23.20 -8.55 9.60
N LYS A 732 -22.62 -9.65 9.13
CA LYS A 732 -22.38 -10.85 9.95
C LYS A 732 -21.68 -10.52 11.27
N TRP A 733 -20.53 -9.85 11.22
CA TRP A 733 -19.69 -9.64 12.41
C TRP A 733 -20.08 -8.46 13.29
N TRP A 734 -20.89 -7.50 12.80
CA TRP A 734 -21.37 -6.34 13.58
C TRP A 734 -22.85 -6.39 13.97
N LYS A 735 -23.70 -7.17 13.30
CA LYS A 735 -25.15 -7.25 13.59
C LYS A 735 -25.63 -8.64 14.02
N GLU A 736 -25.05 -9.71 13.48
CA GLU A 736 -25.55 -11.07 13.72
C GLU A 736 -24.80 -11.80 14.83
N MET A 737 -23.46 -11.79 14.78
CA MET A 737 -22.58 -12.49 15.71
C MET A 737 -22.39 -11.73 17.03
N HIS A 738 -22.11 -12.47 18.11
CA HIS A 738 -21.67 -11.95 19.42
C HIS A 738 -22.52 -10.78 20.00
N GLY A 739 -23.83 -10.81 19.76
CA GLY A 739 -24.78 -9.84 20.32
C GLY A 739 -24.92 -8.51 19.55
N GLY A 740 -24.33 -8.39 18.35
CA GLY A 740 -24.37 -7.16 17.53
C GLY A 740 -25.78 -6.58 17.22
N GLY A 741 -26.83 -7.39 17.35
CA GLY A 741 -28.24 -7.00 17.16
C GLY A 741 -29.03 -6.82 18.47
N GLN A 742 -28.42 -7.03 19.64
CA GLN A 742 -29.09 -6.89 20.94
C GLN A 742 -29.35 -5.43 21.33
N CYS A 743 -28.66 -4.48 20.69
CA CYS A 743 -28.98 -3.06 20.78
C CYS A 743 -30.18 -2.74 19.87
N THR A 744 -31.34 -3.33 20.16
CA THR A 744 -32.61 -2.84 19.62
C THR A 744 -32.76 -1.39 20.09
N LYS A 745 -32.81 -0.45 19.15
CA LYS A 745 -33.53 0.81 19.41
C LYS A 745 -34.89 0.40 19.97
N ASP A 746 -35.25 0.90 21.14
CA ASP A 746 -36.60 0.69 21.68
C ASP A 746 -37.60 1.12 20.61
N LYS A 747 -38.44 0.20 20.14
CA LYS A 747 -39.38 0.47 19.03
C LYS A 747 -40.38 1.60 19.35
N HIS A 748 -40.49 1.95 20.63
CA HIS A 748 -41.16 3.15 21.13
C HIS A 748 -40.67 4.48 20.52
N ALA A 749 -39.51 4.54 19.87
CA ALA A 749 -38.96 5.77 19.31
C ALA A 749 -39.31 6.05 17.83
N GLU A 750 -39.71 5.04 17.05
CA GLU A 750 -40.08 5.22 15.62
C GLU A 750 -41.58 5.00 15.39
N ASP A 751 -42.25 4.15 16.18
CA ASP A 751 -43.73 4.05 16.23
C ASP A 751 -44.29 4.91 17.38
N ALA A 752 -44.05 6.23 17.33
CA ALA A 752 -44.66 7.20 18.25
C ALA A 752 -46.13 7.47 17.90
N THR A 753 -46.97 6.44 17.97
CA THR A 753 -48.41 6.66 18.19
C THR A 753 -48.58 7.37 19.53
N ALA A 754 -49.41 8.43 19.55
CA ALA A 754 -49.45 9.39 20.64
C ALA A 754 -49.51 8.71 22.02
N THR A 755 -48.43 8.86 22.80
CA THR A 755 -48.33 8.30 24.15
C THR A 755 -49.46 8.83 25.01
N GLU A 756 -50.17 7.94 25.69
CA GLU A 756 -51.27 8.32 26.59
C GLU A 756 -50.79 9.34 27.63
N LEU A 757 -51.61 10.38 27.89
CA LEU A 757 -51.25 11.47 28.78
C LEU A 757 -51.23 10.98 30.24
N GLY A 758 -50.06 10.51 30.69
CA GLY A 758 -49.84 9.98 32.03
C GLY A 758 -50.09 11.00 33.14
N LEU A 759 -50.44 10.50 34.33
CA LEU A 759 -50.71 11.33 35.52
C LEU A 759 -49.54 12.27 35.86
N ASP A 760 -48.31 11.88 35.56
CA ASP A 760 -47.09 12.66 35.81
C ASP A 760 -47.08 14.03 35.11
N HIS A 761 -47.76 14.16 33.96
CA HIS A 761 -47.88 15.43 33.24
C HIS A 761 -48.99 16.35 33.79
N VAL A 762 -49.92 15.82 34.59
CA VAL A 762 -51.10 16.57 35.09
C VAL A 762 -51.12 16.67 36.63
N GLY A 763 -50.25 15.91 37.32
CA GLY A 763 -50.20 15.78 38.78
C GLY A 763 -50.14 17.12 39.54
N GLY A 764 -49.39 18.09 39.04
CA GLY A 764 -49.29 19.42 39.65
C GLY A 764 -50.62 20.20 39.71
N VAL A 765 -51.53 19.97 38.77
CA VAL A 765 -52.85 20.62 38.75
C VAL A 765 -53.68 20.16 39.96
N PHE A 766 -53.60 18.88 40.32
CA PHE A 766 -54.26 18.33 41.51
C PHE A 766 -53.66 18.87 42.81
N VAL A 767 -52.35 19.10 42.86
CA VAL A 767 -51.67 19.71 44.02
C VAL A 767 -52.14 21.15 44.21
N VAL A 768 -52.20 21.96 43.15
CA VAL A 768 -52.70 23.35 43.20
C VAL A 768 -54.17 23.40 43.65
N LEU A 769 -55.01 22.49 43.13
CA LEU A 769 -56.41 22.37 43.55
C LEU A 769 -56.55 22.07 45.05
N ALA A 770 -55.79 21.08 45.56
CA ALA A 770 -55.80 20.71 46.98
C ALA A 770 -55.37 21.87 47.89
N VAL A 771 -54.29 22.57 47.53
CA VAL A 771 -53.81 23.76 48.27
C VAL A 771 -54.86 24.88 48.26
N GLY A 772 -55.50 25.13 47.11
CA GLY A 772 -56.55 26.15 46.98
C GLY A 772 -57.78 25.87 47.86
N VAL A 773 -58.25 24.62 47.89
CA VAL A 773 -59.39 24.22 48.75
C VAL A 773 -59.03 24.31 50.24
N CYS A 774 -57.84 23.88 50.63
CA CYS A 774 -57.35 24.02 52.01
C CYS A 774 -57.27 25.49 52.44
N LEU A 775 -56.76 26.38 51.57
CA LEU A 775 -56.68 27.81 51.86
C LEU A 775 -58.07 28.45 51.98
N ALA A 776 -59.00 28.10 51.08
CA ALA A 776 -60.39 28.56 51.16
C ALA A 776 -61.08 28.11 52.45
N MET A 777 -60.85 26.86 52.88
CA MET A 777 -61.38 26.34 54.15
C MET A 777 -60.79 27.09 55.36
N LEU A 778 -59.48 27.38 55.36
CA LEU A 778 -58.84 28.19 56.42
C LEU A 778 -59.40 29.62 56.46
N ILE A 779 -59.62 30.26 55.31
CA ILE A 779 -60.25 31.59 55.23
C ILE A 779 -61.67 31.54 55.79
N ALA A 780 -62.48 30.55 55.39
CA ALA A 780 -63.85 30.38 55.89
C ALA A 780 -63.89 30.15 57.41
N ILE A 781 -62.94 29.38 57.98
CA ILE A 781 -62.80 29.22 59.43
C ILE A 781 -62.45 30.55 60.10
N CYS A 782 -61.50 31.32 59.55
CA CYS A 782 -61.13 32.63 60.06
C CYS A 782 -62.29 33.64 60.00
N GLU A 783 -63.04 33.67 58.89
CA GLU A 783 -64.25 34.50 58.75
C GLU A 783 -65.34 34.09 59.73
N PHE A 784 -65.57 32.78 59.92
CA PHE A 784 -66.51 32.26 60.91
C PHE A 784 -66.11 32.66 62.33
N LEU A 785 -64.83 32.54 62.70
CA LEU A 785 -64.32 32.97 64.01
C LEU A 785 -64.43 34.49 64.21
N TRP A 786 -64.16 35.30 63.17
CA TRP A 786 -64.37 36.74 63.21
C TRP A 786 -65.86 37.08 63.34
N HIS A 787 -66.73 36.41 62.59
CA HIS A 787 -68.18 36.56 62.69
C HIS A 787 -68.68 36.22 64.09
N VAL A 788 -68.25 35.09 64.68
CA VAL A 788 -68.54 34.74 66.09
C VAL A 788 -68.08 35.85 67.04
N ARG A 789 -66.85 36.38 66.88
CA ARG A 789 -66.37 37.51 67.68
C ARG A 789 -67.23 38.76 67.51
N LYS A 790 -67.68 39.08 66.30
CA LYS A 790 -68.57 40.21 66.00
C LYS A 790 -69.95 40.03 66.67
N VAL A 791 -70.56 38.86 66.55
CA VAL A 791 -71.81 38.49 67.23
C VAL A 791 -71.65 38.57 68.76
N THR A 792 -70.52 38.11 69.30
CA THR A 792 -70.20 38.21 70.74
C THR A 792 -70.22 39.67 71.22
N VAL A 793 -69.65 40.60 70.44
CA VAL A 793 -69.64 42.05 70.75
C VAL A 793 -71.03 42.68 70.58
N THR A 794 -71.77 42.34 69.52
CA THR A 794 -73.08 42.94 69.23
C THR A 794 -74.19 42.43 70.15
N GLU A 795 -74.27 41.11 70.40
CA GLU A 795 -75.31 40.48 71.24
C GLU A 795 -74.92 40.41 72.74
N LYS A 796 -73.70 40.86 73.12
CA LYS A 796 -73.15 40.81 74.49
C LYS A 796 -73.16 39.42 75.15
N LEU A 797 -72.92 38.38 74.36
CA LEU A 797 -72.86 36.98 74.83
C LEU A 797 -71.44 36.57 75.28
N THR A 798 -71.31 35.45 76.00
CA THR A 798 -69.99 34.87 76.30
C THR A 798 -69.42 34.18 75.04
N PRO A 799 -68.11 34.27 74.73
CA PRO A 799 -67.56 33.74 73.48
C PRO A 799 -67.87 32.25 73.22
N LYS A 800 -67.84 31.42 74.27
CA LYS A 800 -68.15 29.98 74.20
C LYS A 800 -69.62 29.69 73.85
N GLN A 801 -70.54 30.56 74.26
CA GLN A 801 -71.98 30.43 73.95
C GLN A 801 -72.27 30.87 72.51
N ALA A 802 -71.69 32.00 72.08
CA ALA A 802 -71.79 32.47 70.70
C ALA A 802 -71.23 31.45 69.71
N PHE A 803 -70.02 30.91 69.98
CA PHE A 803 -69.41 29.89 69.14
C PHE A 803 -70.28 28.63 69.01
N ASN A 804 -70.73 28.04 70.12
CA ASN A 804 -71.54 26.82 70.08
C ASN A 804 -72.87 27.01 69.34
N ARG A 805 -73.52 28.18 69.50
CA ARG A 805 -74.79 28.51 68.83
C ARG A 805 -74.61 28.68 67.33
N GLU A 806 -73.58 29.42 66.90
CA GLU A 806 -73.26 29.61 65.48
C GLU A 806 -72.79 28.29 64.83
N LEU A 807 -72.04 27.46 65.56
CA LEU A 807 -71.58 26.15 65.07
C LEU A 807 -72.75 25.18 64.92
N GLN A 808 -73.70 25.15 65.87
CA GLN A 808 -74.93 24.36 65.73
C GLN A 808 -75.79 24.81 64.55
N PHE A 809 -75.81 26.11 64.22
CA PHE A 809 -76.49 26.60 63.03
C PHE A 809 -75.74 26.18 61.74
N ALA A 810 -74.41 26.36 61.69
CA ALA A 810 -73.59 26.00 60.54
C ALA A 810 -73.59 24.49 60.24
N LEU A 811 -73.67 23.64 61.27
CA LEU A 811 -73.81 22.18 61.13
C LEU A 811 -75.24 21.73 60.77
N ASN A 812 -76.24 22.61 60.85
CA ASN A 812 -77.62 22.27 60.49
C ASN A 812 -77.85 22.49 58.99
N ILE A 813 -77.46 21.50 58.19
CA ILE A 813 -77.52 21.48 56.72
C ILE A 813 -78.91 21.85 56.15
N TRP A 814 -80.00 21.65 56.91
CA TRP A 814 -81.37 21.92 56.47
C TRP A 814 -81.87 23.35 56.78
N ALA A 815 -81.15 24.13 57.59
CA ALA A 815 -81.60 25.46 58.04
C ALA A 815 -81.18 26.58 57.07
N ARG A 816 -82.10 26.99 56.17
CA ARG A 816 -81.84 28.07 55.19
C ARG A 816 -82.12 29.50 55.67
N LYS A 817 -82.65 29.70 56.89
CA LYS A 817 -82.99 31.03 57.43
C LYS A 817 -82.50 31.17 58.86
N LYS A 818 -81.82 32.29 59.14
CA LYS A 818 -81.30 32.64 60.48
C LYS A 818 -82.13 33.79 61.06
N ALA A 819 -82.54 33.68 62.32
CA ALA A 819 -83.21 34.76 63.04
C ALA A 819 -82.18 35.70 63.70
N VAL A 820 -82.42 37.01 63.60
CA VAL A 820 -81.62 38.06 64.25
C VAL A 820 -82.33 38.52 65.52
N LEU A 821 -81.63 38.61 66.65
CA LEU A 821 -82.20 39.05 67.93
C LEU A 821 -82.10 40.58 68.09
N ASN A 822 -83.23 41.28 67.94
CA ASN A 822 -83.37 42.66 68.41
C ASN A 822 -83.87 42.67 69.86
N ASN A 823 -83.01 43.06 70.80
CA ASN A 823 -83.37 43.15 72.23
C ASN A 823 -83.47 44.62 72.70
N ALA A 824 -84.70 45.10 72.86
CA ALA A 824 -85.07 46.07 73.91
C ALA A 824 -86.59 46.14 74.07
N SER A 825 -87.13 45.48 75.09
CA SER A 825 -88.50 45.70 75.56
C SER A 825 -88.56 46.91 76.51
N ARG A 826 -89.64 47.70 76.42
CA ARG A 826 -90.11 48.62 77.47
C ARG A 826 -91.63 48.44 77.64
N PRO A 827 -92.17 48.44 78.87
CA PRO A 827 -93.56 48.04 79.11
C PRO A 827 -94.58 49.20 79.13
N THR A 828 -95.82 48.85 78.74
CA THR A 828 -97.13 49.36 79.20
C THR A 828 -97.53 50.84 79.08
N SER A 829 -98.57 51.09 78.27
CA SER A 829 -99.87 51.61 78.77
C SER A 829 -101.05 51.33 77.80
N THR A 830 -102.07 50.61 78.29
CA THR A 830 -103.54 50.74 78.08
C THR A 830 -104.06 51.93 77.21
N VAL A 831 -105.16 51.93 76.43
CA VAL A 831 -106.44 51.15 76.28
C VAL A 831 -107.27 51.79 75.09
N PRO A 832 -108.39 51.26 74.50
CA PRO A 832 -108.44 50.33 73.37
C PRO A 832 -109.38 50.81 72.20
N ALA A 833 -110.00 49.88 71.46
CA ALA A 833 -111.03 50.03 70.39
C ALA A 833 -110.49 50.41 68.98
N GLU A 834 -111.07 49.96 67.85
CA GLU A 834 -112.25 49.11 67.64
C GLU A 834 -112.14 48.22 66.36
N ARG A 835 -112.78 47.04 66.40
CA ARG A 835 -113.52 46.30 65.34
C ARG A 835 -113.01 46.12 63.88
N LEU A 836 -113.20 44.85 63.45
CA LEU A 836 -113.54 44.35 62.10
C LEU A 836 -112.45 44.45 61.01
N SER A 837 -112.40 43.56 60.01
CA SER A 837 -112.80 42.14 59.87
C SER A 837 -112.29 41.64 58.51
N ASN A 838 -112.12 40.32 58.34
CA ASN A 838 -112.17 39.66 57.01
C ASN A 838 -111.06 40.04 55.99
N LYS A 839 -110.70 39.25 54.98
CA LYS A 839 -110.84 37.80 54.68
C LYS A 839 -110.03 37.53 53.40
N SER A 840 -109.43 36.34 53.26
CA SER A 840 -109.08 35.70 51.96
C SER A 840 -108.12 36.45 50.99
N ARG A 841 -107.32 35.78 50.17
CA ARG A 841 -107.30 34.37 49.78
C ARG A 841 -105.88 33.91 49.50
#